data_AF-A0A5P0ZZZ7-F1
#
_entry.id   AF-A0A5P0ZZZ7-F1
#
_cell.length_a   1.000
_cell.length_b   1.000
_cell.length_c   1.000
_cell.angle_alpha   90.00
_cell.angle_beta   90.00
_cell.angle_gamma   90.00
#
_symmetry.space_group_name_H-M   'P 1'
#
loop_
_entity.id
_entity.type
_entity.pdbx_description
1 polymer ?
#
loop_
_entity_poly.entity_id
_entity_poly.type
_entity_poly.pdbx_seq_one_letter_code
_entity_poly.pdbx_strand_id
1 'polypeptide(L)'
;KFLLQTLNIIVIKMAPITRGTTENKQSARDVLETIGIGIYNKEKKKTETYESDLIGKLSKAEFADVLFKSSGGKVRHGPKYSSQLDYRFYTNNTIYSWDERNPCYGRQGKRFDEVQKFECGNDKIIGNSDKYGSCAPPRRRHICDQNLEFLDNPHTDDTDDLLGNVLVTAKYEGESIIDNLPNSETSNICTVLARTFADIGDIVRGRDMFKSNPEVEKGLKAVFRKINNDLKKKKNYNYDEDGPEYYKLREAWWNVNRKQIWDALTYTAGDDAKYFIQLGNNKKIFEEHKCGNNQGSVPTYLDYVPQFLRWYDEWAEEFCRKRKVKLKKIKDVCHDEKKGIYCSHNGYDCRQMSWKKNIESREHYCTECFSACSLYKNWVGKQKEEFEKQKNKYEKEKETYQSNSVISNRNINKEYYKEFYKEFYKKLKEENYETHEDFLRLLNEGKYCKKKNDEEEDIDFTKTGDEKGIFSHSRHCQVCPYCGVDCDGTNCKPRRERYPNCENNETYDPPDGAKTTEIHVINSGDKEGNILEKLQDFCIKGIKSNGKNYQKWNCYYDNKKNNNKCKMEINIANSKLNNKITSFDAFLHSWIKNLLIDSINWEKELNNCINNTGVTDYNDGCNKNCVCFHKWVKQKEKEWKKLKEVFQKENKNMHNYDNILNNLFDSFYFQVMYELNEEEGKSKELTDELKKKLDSSKGKEGNKSSQYEIELLLDHLKETATICKDNNTNEACVSSQNATTNPCGDKRGAKHRTVKQIAQYYKRKAHVQLEERGGRSNLKGDATKGKYMSRGIEKRLDKICKITKDHSNATYNVSEGPCGGKDNKEEMFQVEKAWKPGSEIQMSDKDTYMPPRRQHFCTSNLEFLDTDYIPFSYYDDKVINDSFLGDVLLSAKYEANFIKKKYKSKKALEGFKDRGTICRAMRYSFADLGDIIKGTDLWDKNNGEQKTQRKLQRSFW
;
A
#
# COMPACT_ATOMS: atom_id res chain seq x y z
N LYS A 1 32.01 -13.85 -15.94
CA LYS A 1 32.04 -15.33 -15.91
C LYS A 1 31.62 -15.91 -14.53
N PHE A 2 30.68 -15.26 -13.83
CA PHE A 2 30.23 -15.62 -12.47
C PHE A 2 28.75 -15.22 -12.29
N LEU A 3 27.88 -15.60 -13.25
CA LEU A 3 26.46 -15.23 -13.24
C LEU A 3 25.58 -16.21 -14.05
N LEU A 4 25.92 -17.51 -14.04
CA LEU A 4 25.22 -18.52 -14.86
C LEU A 4 25.10 -19.92 -14.22
N GLN A 5 25.25 -20.07 -12.91
CA GLN A 5 25.06 -21.36 -12.24
C GLN A 5 24.32 -21.22 -10.91
N THR A 6 22.99 -21.05 -10.97
CA THR A 6 22.03 -21.51 -9.94
C THR A 6 20.59 -21.28 -10.44
N LEU A 7 20.18 -22.04 -11.45
CA LEU A 7 18.76 -22.21 -11.81
C LEU A 7 18.50 -23.72 -11.96
N ASN A 8 18.56 -24.44 -10.84
CA ASN A 8 17.95 -25.77 -10.75
C ASN A 8 16.44 -25.57 -10.60
N ILE A 9 15.77 -25.36 -11.73
CA ILE A 9 14.31 -25.51 -11.82
C ILE A 9 14.03 -27.00 -11.64
N ILE A 10 13.57 -27.38 -10.45
CA ILE A 10 12.98 -28.70 -10.24
C ILE A 10 11.65 -28.71 -10.99
N VAL A 11 11.68 -29.23 -12.23
CA VAL A 11 10.48 -29.58 -12.99
C VAL A 11 9.86 -30.81 -12.34
N ILE A 12 8.97 -30.58 -11.36
CA ILE A 12 8.04 -31.63 -10.93
C ILE A 12 7.02 -31.76 -12.06
N LYS A 13 7.19 -32.78 -12.92
CA LYS A 13 6.12 -33.26 -13.80
C LYS A 13 4.94 -33.70 -12.92
N MET A 14 3.99 -32.79 -12.68
CA MET A 14 2.71 -33.16 -12.09
C MET A 14 1.89 -33.87 -13.17
N ALA A 15 1.69 -35.17 -13.00
CA ALA A 15 0.74 -35.95 -13.78
C ALA A 15 -0.66 -35.31 -13.72
N PRO A 16 -1.50 -35.44 -14.77
CA PRO A 16 -2.85 -34.90 -14.78
C PRO A 16 -3.63 -35.46 -13.58
N ILE A 17 -4.08 -34.54 -12.72
CA ILE A 17 -4.82 -34.86 -11.51
C ILE A 17 -6.21 -35.34 -11.90
N THR A 18 -6.41 -36.66 -11.96
CA THR A 18 -7.75 -37.25 -11.90
C THR A 18 -8.29 -37.08 -10.48
N ARG A 19 -9.48 -36.49 -10.33
CA ARG A 19 -10.20 -36.38 -9.03
C ARG A 19 -10.28 -37.78 -8.40
N GLY A 20 -9.55 -37.99 -7.30
CA GLY A 20 -9.51 -39.24 -6.54
C GLY A 20 -10.87 -39.59 -5.95
N THR A 21 -11.15 -40.89 -5.92
CA THR A 21 -12.43 -41.55 -5.58
C THR A 21 -12.67 -41.70 -4.08
N THR A 22 -12.61 -40.63 -3.30
CA THR A 22 -12.93 -40.68 -1.85
C THR A 22 -13.88 -39.55 -1.45
N GLU A 23 -15.09 -39.95 -1.04
CA GLU A 23 -16.28 -39.17 -0.65
C GLU A 23 -16.87 -38.20 -1.69
N ASN A 24 -18.11 -38.47 -2.07
CA ASN A 24 -18.88 -37.93 -3.19
C ASN A 24 -19.43 -36.51 -2.94
N LYS A 25 -18.62 -35.60 -2.37
CA LYS A 25 -19.06 -34.24 -2.02
C LYS A 25 -18.89 -33.27 -3.21
N GLN A 26 -19.98 -32.62 -3.61
CA GLN A 26 -19.99 -31.61 -4.66
C GLN A 26 -19.24 -30.34 -4.20
N SER A 27 -18.45 -29.75 -5.10
CA SER A 27 -17.85 -28.43 -4.87
C SER A 27 -18.85 -27.29 -5.04
N ALA A 28 -18.53 -26.08 -4.56
CA ALA A 28 -19.35 -24.89 -4.80
C ALA A 28 -19.67 -24.70 -6.29
N ARG A 29 -18.66 -24.74 -7.17
CA ARG A 29 -18.85 -24.73 -8.62
C ARG A 29 -19.83 -25.80 -9.11
N ASP A 30 -19.71 -27.05 -8.65
CA ASP A 30 -20.56 -28.16 -9.09
C ASP A 30 -22.05 -27.91 -8.73
N VAL A 31 -22.32 -27.38 -7.54
CA VAL A 31 -23.67 -27.00 -7.09
C VAL A 31 -24.21 -25.81 -7.90
N LEU A 32 -23.38 -24.77 -8.08
CA LEU A 32 -23.76 -23.57 -8.84
C LEU A 32 -24.09 -23.91 -10.30
N GLU A 33 -23.27 -24.74 -10.96
CA GLU A 33 -23.52 -25.25 -12.32
C GLU A 33 -24.83 -26.05 -12.39
N THR A 34 -25.10 -26.92 -11.41
CA THR A 34 -26.34 -27.72 -11.35
C THR A 34 -27.58 -26.84 -11.31
N ILE A 35 -27.55 -25.74 -10.55
CA ILE A 35 -28.66 -24.78 -10.50
C ILE A 35 -28.72 -23.96 -11.79
N GLY A 36 -27.57 -23.53 -12.32
CA GLY A 36 -27.45 -22.85 -13.60
C GLY A 36 -28.09 -23.63 -14.75
N ILE A 37 -27.92 -24.96 -14.80
CA ILE A 37 -28.61 -25.86 -15.75
C ILE A 37 -30.13 -25.73 -15.63
N GLY A 38 -30.65 -25.75 -14.40
CA GLY A 38 -32.09 -25.62 -14.14
C GLY A 38 -32.64 -24.28 -14.64
N ILE A 39 -31.93 -23.20 -14.37
CA ILE A 39 -32.30 -21.85 -14.82
C ILE A 39 -32.23 -21.73 -16.34
N TYR A 40 -31.14 -22.17 -16.96
CA TYR A 40 -30.99 -22.21 -18.42
C TYR A 40 -32.14 -22.96 -19.10
N ASN A 41 -32.49 -24.14 -18.59
CA ASN A 41 -33.58 -24.94 -19.15
C ASN A 41 -34.94 -24.28 -18.99
N LYS A 42 -35.17 -23.49 -17.94
CA LYS A 42 -36.38 -22.68 -17.77
C LYS A 42 -36.41 -21.54 -18.80
N GLU A 43 -35.31 -20.82 -18.98
CA GLU A 43 -35.23 -19.75 -19.99
C GLU A 43 -35.40 -20.29 -21.41
N LYS A 44 -34.76 -21.42 -21.74
CA LYS A 44 -34.88 -22.07 -23.06
C LYS A 44 -36.32 -22.50 -23.38
N LYS A 45 -37.14 -22.82 -22.38
CA LYS A 45 -38.56 -23.18 -22.57
C LYS A 45 -39.47 -21.99 -22.86
N LYS A 46 -39.02 -20.76 -22.56
CA LYS A 46 -39.81 -19.55 -22.80
C LYS A 46 -39.87 -19.15 -24.28
N THR A 47 -39.21 -19.92 -25.17
CA THR A 47 -39.09 -19.73 -26.64
C THR A 47 -40.01 -18.67 -27.20
N GLU A 48 -39.41 -17.53 -27.48
CA GLU A 48 -40.10 -16.36 -27.99
C GLU A 48 -40.14 -16.37 -29.52
N THR A 49 -41.21 -15.84 -30.11
CA THR A 49 -41.47 -15.89 -31.56
C THR A 49 -40.47 -15.07 -32.43
N TYR A 50 -39.55 -14.35 -31.79
CA TYR A 50 -38.54 -13.49 -32.42
C TYR A 50 -37.09 -13.96 -32.17
N GLU A 51 -36.86 -15.10 -31.50
CA GLU A 51 -35.49 -15.59 -31.22
C GLU A 51 -34.66 -15.77 -32.50
N SER A 52 -35.28 -16.20 -33.59
CA SER A 52 -34.61 -16.35 -34.90
C SER A 52 -34.07 -15.02 -35.45
N ASP A 53 -34.70 -13.91 -35.09
CA ASP A 53 -34.30 -12.56 -35.51
C ASP A 53 -33.12 -12.02 -34.67
N LEU A 54 -32.83 -12.66 -33.53
CA LEU A 54 -31.71 -12.33 -32.65
C LEU A 54 -30.46 -13.17 -32.94
N ILE A 55 -30.55 -14.21 -33.77
CA ILE A 55 -29.39 -15.03 -34.15
C ILE A 55 -28.49 -14.22 -35.07
N GLY A 56 -27.31 -13.85 -34.56
CA GLY A 56 -26.29 -13.16 -35.34
C GLY A 56 -25.57 -14.08 -36.32
N LYS A 57 -25.16 -13.52 -37.44
CA LYS A 57 -24.37 -14.16 -38.51
C LYS A 57 -23.08 -13.39 -38.71
N LEU A 58 -21.95 -13.97 -38.27
CA LEU A 58 -20.64 -13.32 -38.33
C LEU A 58 -20.29 -12.79 -39.73
N SER A 59 -20.63 -13.51 -40.80
CA SER A 59 -20.31 -13.10 -42.18
C SER A 59 -21.03 -11.83 -42.65
N LYS A 60 -22.04 -11.37 -41.92
CA LYS A 60 -22.79 -10.16 -42.21
C LYS A 60 -22.35 -8.95 -41.39
N ALA A 61 -21.64 -9.19 -40.28
CA ALA A 61 -21.16 -8.14 -39.40
C ALA A 61 -20.30 -7.12 -40.15
N GLU A 62 -20.52 -5.85 -39.88
CA GLU A 62 -19.81 -4.72 -40.47
C GLU A 62 -18.76 -4.14 -39.52
N PHE A 63 -17.56 -3.86 -40.06
CA PHE A 63 -16.46 -3.25 -39.33
C PHE A 63 -15.85 -2.10 -40.13
N ALA A 64 -15.53 -0.99 -39.45
CA ALA A 64 -14.97 0.18 -40.10
C ALA A 64 -13.90 0.87 -39.24
N ASP A 65 -12.66 0.38 -39.33
CA ASP A 65 -11.51 0.90 -38.60
C ASP A 65 -10.85 2.15 -39.26
N VAL A 66 -10.04 2.89 -38.49
CA VAL A 66 -9.34 4.11 -38.96
C VAL A 66 -8.53 3.88 -40.23
N LEU A 67 -7.76 2.79 -40.30
CA LEU A 67 -6.83 2.56 -41.39
C LEU A 67 -7.57 2.24 -42.68
N PHE A 68 -8.62 1.42 -42.59
CA PHE A 68 -9.43 1.10 -43.76
C PHE A 68 -10.17 2.33 -44.29
N LYS A 69 -10.75 3.15 -43.40
CA LYS A 69 -11.33 4.45 -43.79
C LYS A 69 -10.30 5.38 -44.44
N SER A 70 -9.10 5.46 -43.88
CA SER A 70 -8.01 6.28 -44.42
C SER A 70 -7.51 5.80 -45.78
N SER A 71 -7.68 4.50 -46.09
CA SER A 71 -7.36 3.92 -47.40
C SER A 71 -8.46 4.06 -48.46
N GLY A 72 -9.57 4.76 -48.15
CA GLY A 72 -10.71 4.94 -49.04
C GLY A 72 -11.75 3.79 -49.00
N GLY A 73 -11.55 2.81 -48.12
CA GLY A 73 -12.52 1.74 -47.87
C GLY A 73 -13.72 2.23 -47.03
N LYS A 74 -14.92 1.70 -47.30
CA LYS A 74 -16.15 2.05 -46.56
C LYS A 74 -16.37 1.14 -45.33
N VAL A 75 -16.54 -0.16 -45.57
CA VAL A 75 -16.85 -1.18 -44.54
C VAL A 75 -16.21 -2.53 -44.91
N ARG A 76 -15.79 -3.31 -43.93
CA ARG A 76 -15.38 -4.71 -44.08
C ARG A 76 -16.46 -5.63 -43.50
N HIS A 77 -16.84 -6.66 -44.24
CA HIS A 77 -17.70 -7.71 -43.73
C HIS A 77 -16.91 -8.76 -42.96
N GLY A 78 -17.53 -9.32 -41.92
CA GLY A 78 -16.94 -10.37 -41.11
C GLY A 78 -16.64 -11.65 -41.91
N PRO A 79 -15.71 -12.49 -41.43
CA PRO A 79 -15.34 -13.73 -42.09
C PRO A 79 -16.40 -14.82 -41.90
N LYS A 80 -16.21 -15.97 -42.55
CA LYS A 80 -17.12 -17.12 -42.38
C LYS A 80 -16.96 -17.79 -41.01
N TYR A 81 -15.73 -17.84 -40.50
CA TYR A 81 -15.41 -18.53 -39.24
C TYR A 81 -14.76 -17.57 -38.23
N SER A 82 -15.14 -17.68 -36.96
CA SER A 82 -14.58 -16.85 -35.87
C SER A 82 -13.06 -16.99 -35.73
N SER A 83 -12.50 -18.14 -36.10
CA SER A 83 -11.05 -18.38 -36.15
C SER A 83 -10.29 -17.38 -37.03
N GLN A 84 -10.94 -16.86 -38.07
CA GLN A 84 -10.36 -15.93 -39.04
C GLN A 84 -10.42 -14.47 -38.59
N LEU A 85 -11.04 -14.18 -37.43
CA LEU A 85 -11.11 -12.83 -36.89
C LEU A 85 -9.72 -12.33 -36.50
N ASP A 86 -9.26 -11.26 -37.13
CA ASP A 86 -8.08 -10.50 -36.76
C ASP A 86 -8.47 -9.10 -36.26
N TYR A 87 -8.06 -8.74 -35.04
CA TYR A 87 -8.38 -7.42 -34.45
C TYR A 87 -7.90 -6.25 -35.32
N ARG A 88 -6.87 -6.47 -36.16
CA ARG A 88 -6.31 -5.44 -37.05
C ARG A 88 -7.27 -5.05 -38.17
N PHE A 89 -8.27 -5.88 -38.47
CA PHE A 89 -9.23 -5.67 -39.56
C PHE A 89 -10.68 -5.64 -39.09
N TYR A 90 -11.04 -6.40 -38.05
CA TYR A 90 -12.41 -6.52 -37.56
C TYR A 90 -12.55 -5.77 -36.23
N THR A 91 -12.55 -4.44 -36.31
CA THR A 91 -12.69 -3.54 -35.16
C THR A 91 -13.36 -2.24 -35.61
N ASN A 92 -14.09 -1.60 -34.70
CA ASN A 92 -14.69 -0.27 -34.90
C ASN A 92 -13.89 0.82 -34.19
N ASN A 93 -12.68 0.50 -33.73
CA ASN A 93 -11.78 1.45 -33.10
C ASN A 93 -11.38 2.56 -34.09
N THR A 94 -11.78 3.78 -33.77
CA THR A 94 -11.54 4.99 -34.58
C THR A 94 -10.44 5.91 -34.02
N ILE A 95 -9.83 5.54 -32.90
CA ILE A 95 -8.86 6.37 -32.18
C ILE A 95 -7.43 5.82 -32.33
N TYR A 96 -7.28 4.52 -32.12
CA TYR A 96 -5.99 3.86 -31.99
C TYR A 96 -5.55 3.24 -33.32
N SER A 97 -4.22 3.12 -33.52
CA SER A 97 -3.63 2.54 -34.73
C SER A 97 -2.81 1.29 -34.41
N TRP A 98 -2.54 0.44 -35.41
CA TRP A 98 -1.69 -0.75 -35.27
C TRP A 98 -2.16 -1.71 -34.16
N ASP A 99 -1.26 -2.10 -33.25
CA ASP A 99 -1.47 -3.07 -32.17
C ASP A 99 -2.33 -2.50 -31.03
N GLU A 100 -2.52 -1.18 -30.98
CA GLU A 100 -3.35 -0.52 -29.97
C GLU A 100 -4.86 -0.74 -30.18
N ARG A 101 -5.22 -1.37 -31.30
CA ARG A 101 -6.57 -1.84 -31.62
C ARG A 101 -6.87 -3.22 -31.04
N ASN A 102 -5.89 -3.88 -30.44
CA ASN A 102 -6.05 -5.18 -29.81
C ASN A 102 -7.06 -5.06 -28.65
N PRO A 103 -8.08 -5.93 -28.54
CA PRO A 103 -9.06 -5.90 -27.45
C PRO A 103 -8.45 -5.90 -26.04
N CYS A 104 -7.22 -6.40 -25.89
CA CYS A 104 -6.45 -6.45 -24.65
C CYS A 104 -5.57 -5.21 -24.41
N TYR A 105 -5.57 -4.21 -25.31
CA TYR A 105 -4.74 -3.02 -25.17
C TYR A 105 -5.08 -2.23 -23.90
N GLY A 106 -4.04 -1.77 -23.19
CA GLY A 106 -4.19 -1.10 -21.90
C GLY A 106 -4.64 -2.01 -20.75
N ARG A 107 -4.75 -3.33 -20.96
CA ARG A 107 -5.06 -4.32 -19.92
C ARG A 107 -3.77 -5.02 -19.45
N GLN A 108 -3.76 -5.46 -18.18
CA GLN A 108 -2.62 -6.19 -17.61
C GLN A 108 -2.60 -7.63 -18.14
N GLY A 109 -1.48 -8.06 -18.75
CA GLY A 109 -1.33 -9.40 -19.30
C GLY A 109 -1.13 -10.49 -18.24
N LYS A 110 -0.42 -10.20 -17.14
CA LYS A 110 -0.09 -11.19 -16.09
C LYS A 110 -1.19 -11.32 -15.03
N ARG A 111 -2.39 -11.73 -15.44
CA ARG A 111 -3.59 -11.76 -14.57
C ARG A 111 -3.56 -12.83 -13.48
N PHE A 112 -2.83 -13.92 -13.70
CA PHE A 112 -2.72 -15.07 -12.77
C PHE A 112 -1.50 -15.00 -11.85
N ASP A 113 -0.71 -13.91 -11.92
CA ASP A 113 0.44 -13.69 -11.07
C ASP A 113 0.02 -13.61 -9.59
N GLU A 114 0.88 -14.09 -8.69
CA GLU A 114 0.65 -14.07 -7.25
C GLU A 114 0.44 -12.65 -6.72
N VAL A 115 1.10 -11.66 -7.32
CA VAL A 115 1.01 -10.25 -6.92
C VAL A 115 -0.30 -9.57 -7.32
N GLN A 116 -1.09 -10.17 -8.24
CA GLN A 116 -2.37 -9.60 -8.64
C GLN A 116 -3.41 -9.72 -7.51
N LYS A 117 -4.14 -8.62 -7.29
CA LYS A 117 -5.09 -8.44 -6.19
C LYS A 117 -6.53 -8.43 -6.69
N PHE A 118 -7.43 -8.94 -5.87
CA PHE A 118 -8.86 -8.75 -6.08
C PHE A 118 -9.21 -7.28 -5.84
N GLU A 119 -10.16 -6.75 -6.61
CA GLU A 119 -10.72 -5.42 -6.37
C GLU A 119 -11.98 -5.59 -5.54
N CYS A 120 -12.03 -5.04 -4.34
CA CYS A 120 -13.20 -5.13 -3.45
C CYS A 120 -13.75 -3.75 -3.07
N GLY A 121 -13.24 -2.67 -3.67
CA GLY A 121 -13.66 -1.29 -3.46
C GLY A 121 -15.11 -1.03 -3.86
N ASN A 122 -15.67 0.07 -3.34
CA ASN A 122 -17.04 0.53 -3.66
C ASN A 122 -17.07 1.49 -4.87
N ASP A 123 -15.92 2.03 -5.25
CA ASP A 123 -15.72 2.91 -6.39
C ASP A 123 -15.74 2.12 -7.72
N LYS A 124 -15.15 0.92 -7.73
CA LYS A 124 -15.05 0.04 -8.91
C LYS A 124 -16.12 -1.03 -9.00
N ILE A 125 -16.92 -1.28 -7.96
CA ILE A 125 -17.94 -2.34 -7.98
C ILE A 125 -19.32 -1.79 -7.58
N ILE A 126 -20.31 -2.05 -8.43
CA ILE A 126 -21.71 -1.69 -8.22
C ILE A 126 -22.27 -2.52 -7.05
N GLY A 127 -22.88 -1.85 -6.07
CA GLY A 127 -23.51 -2.51 -4.91
C GLY A 127 -22.55 -2.86 -3.77
N ASN A 128 -21.27 -2.51 -3.88
CA ASN A 128 -20.30 -2.61 -2.79
C ASN A 128 -20.45 -1.46 -1.78
N SER A 129 -20.16 -1.76 -0.52
CA SER A 129 -20.02 -0.80 0.58
C SER A 129 -18.69 -1.01 1.29
N ASP A 130 -18.42 -0.25 2.36
CA ASP A 130 -17.21 -0.46 3.16
C ASP A 130 -17.26 -1.75 3.98
N LYS A 131 -18.47 -2.22 4.38
CA LYS A 131 -18.65 -3.36 5.29
C LYS A 131 -18.96 -4.70 4.60
N TYR A 132 -19.59 -4.64 3.44
CA TYR A 132 -19.95 -5.82 2.65
C TYR A 132 -19.82 -5.51 1.15
N GLY A 133 -19.45 -6.52 0.37
CA GLY A 133 -19.27 -6.39 -1.07
C GLY A 133 -18.75 -7.65 -1.73
N SER A 134 -18.70 -7.61 -3.06
CA SER A 134 -18.10 -8.61 -3.92
C SER A 134 -16.66 -8.21 -4.26
N CYS A 135 -15.81 -9.18 -4.59
CA CYS A 135 -14.43 -8.96 -4.96
C CYS A 135 -14.20 -9.37 -6.41
N ALA A 136 -13.92 -8.41 -7.31
CA ALA A 136 -13.68 -8.69 -8.72
C ALA A 136 -12.29 -9.32 -8.91
N PRO A 137 -12.20 -10.52 -9.52
CA PRO A 137 -10.94 -11.21 -9.73
C PRO A 137 -10.05 -10.47 -10.75
N PRO A 138 -8.71 -10.55 -10.64
CA PRO A 138 -7.78 -9.98 -11.63
C PRO A 138 -8.11 -10.35 -13.08
N ARG A 139 -8.55 -11.60 -13.30
CA ARG A 139 -9.03 -12.11 -14.59
C ARG A 139 -10.11 -11.21 -15.19
N ARG A 140 -11.14 -10.86 -14.42
CA ARG A 140 -12.24 -9.96 -14.82
C ARG A 140 -11.77 -8.51 -14.94
N ARG A 141 -10.97 -8.02 -13.98
CA ARG A 141 -10.51 -6.61 -13.95
C ARG A 141 -9.79 -6.20 -15.23
N HIS A 142 -9.13 -7.15 -15.87
CA HIS A 142 -8.28 -6.92 -17.05
C HIS A 142 -8.82 -7.61 -18.30
N ILE A 143 -10.12 -7.91 -18.37
CA ILE A 143 -10.76 -8.55 -19.53
C ILE A 143 -10.51 -7.75 -20.82
N CYS A 144 -10.36 -8.44 -21.95
CA CYS A 144 -10.08 -7.83 -23.26
C CYS A 144 -11.35 -7.27 -23.93
N ASP A 145 -11.97 -6.27 -23.33
CA ASP A 145 -13.21 -5.64 -23.79
C ASP A 145 -13.01 -4.28 -24.50
N GLN A 146 -11.77 -3.88 -24.81
CA GLN A 146 -11.47 -2.54 -25.35
C GLN A 146 -12.19 -2.26 -26.68
N ASN A 147 -12.36 -3.27 -27.55
CA ASN A 147 -13.08 -3.08 -28.81
C ASN A 147 -14.58 -2.76 -28.59
N LEU A 148 -15.16 -3.17 -27.46
CA LEU A 148 -16.56 -2.90 -27.13
C LEU A 148 -16.78 -1.44 -26.69
N GLU A 149 -15.71 -0.69 -26.40
CA GLU A 149 -15.76 0.74 -26.11
C GLU A 149 -16.19 1.57 -27.35
N PHE A 150 -16.17 0.96 -28.54
CA PHE A 150 -16.44 1.62 -29.83
C PHE A 150 -17.75 1.16 -30.49
N LEU A 151 -18.66 0.54 -29.73
CA LEU A 151 -19.93 0.02 -30.27
C LEU A 151 -20.91 1.12 -30.71
N ASP A 152 -20.83 2.32 -30.16
CA ASP A 152 -21.70 3.44 -30.56
C ASP A 152 -21.17 4.12 -31.84
N ASN A 153 -21.49 3.53 -32.99
CA ASN A 153 -21.08 4.03 -34.29
C ASN A 153 -22.13 3.70 -35.39
N PRO A 154 -22.02 4.26 -36.61
CA PRO A 154 -22.99 4.03 -37.70
C PRO A 154 -22.93 2.67 -38.41
N HIS A 155 -22.03 1.78 -38.00
CA HIS A 155 -21.80 0.45 -38.60
C HIS A 155 -22.00 -0.66 -37.56
N THR A 156 -22.68 -0.35 -36.45
CA THR A 156 -23.03 -1.33 -35.43
C THR A 156 -24.48 -1.08 -35.08
N ASP A 157 -25.33 -1.63 -35.93
CA ASP A 157 -26.76 -1.30 -35.98
C ASP A 157 -27.64 -2.50 -35.65
N ASP A 158 -27.15 -3.72 -35.87
CA ASP A 158 -27.95 -4.93 -35.75
C ASP A 158 -27.31 -6.06 -34.91
N THR A 159 -27.96 -7.21 -34.94
CA THR A 159 -27.54 -8.41 -34.20
C THR A 159 -26.26 -9.04 -34.77
N ASP A 160 -26.04 -8.91 -36.09
CA ASP A 160 -24.90 -9.47 -36.79
C ASP A 160 -23.64 -8.68 -36.39
N ASP A 161 -23.71 -7.34 -36.39
CA ASP A 161 -22.62 -6.45 -35.99
C ASP A 161 -22.23 -6.63 -34.52
N LEU A 162 -23.23 -6.70 -33.63
CA LEU A 162 -23.00 -6.92 -32.21
C LEU A 162 -22.29 -8.26 -31.98
N LEU A 163 -22.77 -9.32 -32.64
CA LEU A 163 -22.14 -10.63 -32.55
C LEU A 163 -20.68 -10.56 -33.01
N GLY A 164 -20.42 -9.94 -34.16
CA GLY A 164 -19.07 -9.79 -34.69
C GLY A 164 -18.10 -9.18 -33.68
N ASN A 165 -18.48 -8.08 -33.04
CA ASN A 165 -17.67 -7.42 -32.02
C ASN A 165 -17.47 -8.28 -30.76
N VAL A 166 -18.51 -8.98 -30.30
CA VAL A 166 -18.41 -9.88 -29.13
C VAL A 166 -17.54 -11.10 -29.44
N LEU A 167 -17.57 -11.63 -30.67
CA LEU A 167 -16.70 -12.74 -31.09
C LEU A 167 -15.23 -12.34 -31.14
N VAL A 168 -14.92 -11.10 -31.55
CA VAL A 168 -13.56 -10.54 -31.47
C VAL A 168 -13.10 -10.50 -30.01
N THR A 169 -13.92 -9.96 -29.11
CA THR A 169 -13.64 -9.95 -27.65
C THR A 169 -13.38 -11.36 -27.12
N ALA A 170 -14.28 -12.31 -27.39
CA ALA A 170 -14.14 -13.69 -26.93
C ALA A 170 -12.86 -14.36 -27.44
N LYS A 171 -12.55 -14.25 -28.73
CA LYS A 171 -11.34 -14.84 -29.31
C LYS A 171 -10.07 -14.35 -28.62
N TYR A 172 -9.89 -13.03 -28.55
CA TYR A 172 -8.66 -12.44 -28.02
C TYR A 172 -8.53 -12.56 -26.50
N GLU A 173 -9.66 -12.55 -25.78
CA GLU A 173 -9.67 -12.87 -24.36
C GLU A 173 -9.25 -14.32 -24.11
N GLY A 174 -9.72 -15.27 -24.93
CA GLY A 174 -9.33 -16.67 -24.86
C GLY A 174 -7.83 -16.87 -25.08
N GLU A 175 -7.30 -16.29 -26.16
CA GLU A 175 -5.87 -16.26 -26.47
C GLU A 175 -5.06 -15.66 -25.32
N SER A 176 -5.45 -14.50 -24.81
CA SER A 176 -4.78 -13.85 -23.68
C SER A 176 -4.75 -14.71 -22.42
N ILE A 177 -5.83 -15.44 -22.12
CA ILE A 177 -5.88 -16.35 -20.96
C ILE A 177 -4.88 -17.49 -21.15
N ILE A 178 -4.90 -18.14 -22.32
CA ILE A 178 -4.06 -19.31 -22.60
C ILE A 178 -2.58 -18.96 -22.56
N ASP A 179 -2.19 -17.83 -23.17
CA ASP A 179 -0.79 -17.41 -23.27
C ASP A 179 -0.19 -17.01 -21.91
N ASN A 180 -1.03 -16.60 -20.94
CA ASN A 180 -0.59 -16.12 -19.63
C ASN A 180 -0.89 -17.09 -18.47
N LEU A 181 -1.49 -18.24 -18.74
CA LEU A 181 -1.81 -19.22 -17.71
C LEU A 181 -0.53 -19.98 -17.29
N PRO A 182 -0.22 -20.11 -15.98
CA PRO A 182 0.94 -20.87 -15.54
C PRO A 182 0.88 -22.33 -16.01
N ASN A 183 2.02 -22.92 -16.40
CA ASN A 183 2.10 -24.32 -16.88
C ASN A 183 1.50 -25.34 -15.91
N SER A 184 1.53 -25.07 -14.59
CA SER A 184 0.92 -25.89 -13.54
C SER A 184 -0.63 -25.87 -13.55
N GLU A 185 -1.24 -24.92 -14.24
CA GLU A 185 -2.68 -24.64 -14.26
C GLU A 185 -3.35 -25.00 -15.59
N THR A 186 -2.61 -25.52 -16.56
CA THR A 186 -3.13 -26.03 -17.85
C THR A 186 -4.29 -27.00 -17.66
N SER A 187 -4.26 -27.82 -16.60
CA SER A 187 -5.36 -28.72 -16.21
C SER A 187 -6.66 -28.03 -15.75
N ASN A 188 -6.69 -26.70 -15.63
CA ASN A 188 -7.84 -25.90 -15.19
C ASN A 188 -8.31 -24.86 -16.22
N ILE A 189 -7.73 -24.87 -17.42
CA ILE A 189 -7.94 -23.82 -18.42
C ILE A 189 -9.42 -23.65 -18.79
N CYS A 190 -10.16 -24.74 -18.96
CA CYS A 190 -11.57 -24.70 -19.30
C CYS A 190 -12.42 -24.06 -18.18
N THR A 191 -12.03 -24.18 -16.90
CA THR A 191 -12.71 -23.51 -15.79
C THR A 191 -12.50 -21.99 -15.83
N VAL A 192 -11.27 -21.57 -16.15
CA VAL A 192 -10.92 -20.14 -16.29
C VAL A 192 -11.68 -19.53 -17.48
N LEU A 193 -11.77 -20.26 -18.60
CA LEU A 193 -12.57 -19.87 -19.76
C LEU A 193 -14.08 -19.84 -19.43
N ALA A 194 -14.60 -20.79 -18.66
CA ALA A 194 -16.00 -20.80 -18.21
C ALA A 194 -16.36 -19.58 -17.35
N ARG A 195 -15.49 -19.20 -16.40
CA ARG A 195 -15.67 -17.99 -15.59
C ARG A 195 -15.64 -16.72 -16.44
N THR A 196 -14.77 -16.69 -17.45
CA THR A 196 -14.64 -15.57 -18.39
C THR A 196 -15.82 -15.44 -19.31
N PHE A 197 -16.29 -16.55 -19.86
CA PHE A 197 -17.52 -16.61 -20.65
C PHE A 197 -18.72 -16.04 -19.89
N ALA A 198 -18.88 -16.43 -18.63
CA ALA A 198 -19.94 -15.93 -17.78
C ALA A 198 -19.84 -14.41 -17.53
N ASP A 199 -18.63 -13.88 -17.36
CA ASP A 199 -18.41 -12.45 -17.21
C ASP A 199 -18.64 -11.67 -18.51
N ILE A 200 -18.22 -12.18 -19.67
CA ILE A 200 -18.57 -11.59 -20.98
C ILE A 200 -20.10 -11.56 -21.13
N GLY A 201 -20.78 -12.64 -20.75
CA GLY A 201 -22.25 -12.69 -20.74
C GLY A 201 -22.87 -11.63 -19.84
N ASP A 202 -22.34 -11.41 -18.64
CA ASP A 202 -22.85 -10.35 -17.76
C ASP A 202 -22.55 -8.94 -18.27
N ILE A 203 -21.44 -8.73 -18.98
CA ILE A 203 -21.15 -7.45 -19.65
C ILE A 203 -22.22 -7.20 -20.72
N VAL A 204 -22.41 -8.14 -21.65
CA VAL A 204 -23.39 -8.01 -22.75
C VAL A 204 -24.79 -7.79 -22.20
N ARG A 205 -25.18 -8.52 -21.14
CA ARG A 205 -26.52 -8.46 -20.54
C ARG A 205 -26.75 -7.24 -19.64
N GLY A 206 -25.71 -6.44 -19.37
CA GLY A 206 -25.80 -5.29 -18.46
C GLY A 206 -25.99 -5.69 -16.99
N ARG A 207 -25.51 -6.88 -16.62
CA ARG A 207 -25.54 -7.46 -15.26
C ARG A 207 -24.21 -7.35 -14.53
N ASP A 208 -23.14 -7.08 -15.26
CA ASP A 208 -21.79 -6.99 -14.71
C ASP A 208 -21.70 -5.90 -13.64
N MET A 209 -21.11 -6.23 -12.51
CA MET A 209 -20.98 -5.35 -11.36
C MET A 209 -19.69 -4.51 -11.42
N PHE A 210 -18.75 -4.80 -12.32
CA PHE A 210 -17.45 -4.13 -12.36
C PHE A 210 -17.49 -2.88 -13.25
N LYS A 211 -17.16 -1.73 -12.66
CA LYS A 211 -17.10 -0.43 -13.34
C LYS A 211 -15.72 -0.25 -13.99
N SER A 212 -15.48 -0.94 -15.10
CA SER A 212 -14.25 -0.76 -15.91
C SER A 212 -14.29 0.57 -16.66
N ASN A 213 -15.04 0.62 -17.75
CA ASN A 213 -15.18 1.75 -18.65
C ASN A 213 -16.67 2.00 -18.95
N PRO A 214 -17.22 3.20 -18.70
CA PRO A 214 -18.61 3.52 -19.00
C PRO A 214 -18.97 3.42 -20.50
N GLU A 215 -17.99 3.52 -21.41
CA GLU A 215 -18.26 3.49 -22.86
C GLU A 215 -18.73 2.12 -23.35
N VAL A 216 -18.29 1.01 -22.73
CA VAL A 216 -18.77 -0.34 -23.08
C VAL A 216 -20.29 -0.46 -22.86
N GLU A 217 -20.76 -0.09 -21.66
CA GLU A 217 -22.19 -0.21 -21.34
C GLU A 217 -23.02 0.83 -22.11
N LYS A 218 -22.50 2.03 -22.37
CA LYS A 218 -23.16 3.02 -23.24
C LYS A 218 -23.29 2.50 -24.67
N GLY A 219 -22.22 1.94 -25.23
CA GLY A 219 -22.19 1.36 -26.57
C GLY A 219 -23.15 0.19 -26.71
N LEU A 220 -23.11 -0.77 -25.77
CA LEU A 220 -24.11 -1.84 -25.70
C LEU A 220 -25.52 -1.27 -25.60
N LYS A 221 -25.73 -0.19 -24.83
CA LYS A 221 -27.03 0.49 -24.76
C LYS A 221 -27.52 0.99 -26.10
N ALA A 222 -26.66 1.68 -26.84
CA ALA A 222 -26.96 2.21 -28.16
C ALA A 222 -27.31 1.09 -29.16
N VAL A 223 -26.48 0.04 -29.25
CA VAL A 223 -26.69 -1.05 -30.22
C VAL A 223 -27.99 -1.81 -29.95
N PHE A 224 -28.27 -2.17 -28.70
CA PHE A 224 -29.51 -2.87 -28.35
C PHE A 224 -30.76 -2.00 -28.55
N ARG A 225 -30.67 -0.66 -28.48
CA ARG A 225 -31.78 0.23 -28.89
C ARG A 225 -32.04 0.13 -30.39
N LYS A 226 -31.00 0.08 -31.22
CA LYS A 226 -31.14 -0.08 -32.67
C LYS A 226 -31.76 -1.43 -33.02
N ILE A 227 -31.28 -2.52 -32.41
CA ILE A 227 -31.86 -3.86 -32.53
C ILE A 227 -33.35 -3.86 -32.14
N ASN A 228 -33.70 -3.24 -31.00
CA ASN A 228 -35.09 -3.13 -30.56
C ASN A 228 -35.97 -2.38 -31.58
N ASN A 229 -35.47 -1.26 -32.12
CA ASN A 229 -36.18 -0.46 -33.10
C ASN A 229 -36.44 -1.22 -34.41
N ASP A 230 -35.51 -2.08 -34.83
CA ASP A 230 -35.71 -2.92 -36.01
C ASP A 230 -36.68 -4.07 -35.76
N LEU A 231 -36.71 -4.63 -34.55
CA LEU A 231 -37.74 -5.60 -34.15
C LEU A 231 -39.15 -4.96 -34.09
N LYS A 232 -39.26 -3.72 -33.58
CA LYS A 232 -40.50 -2.92 -33.60
C LYS A 232 -41.06 -2.80 -35.01
N LYS A 233 -40.21 -2.44 -35.99
CA LYS A 233 -40.61 -2.31 -37.40
C LYS A 233 -41.10 -3.62 -38.02
N LYS A 234 -40.46 -4.75 -37.68
CA LYS A 234 -40.75 -6.05 -38.32
C LYS A 234 -42.01 -6.73 -37.79
N LYS A 235 -42.30 -6.63 -36.49
CA LYS A 235 -43.31 -7.48 -35.84
C LYS A 235 -44.10 -6.81 -34.69
N ASN A 236 -44.05 -5.47 -34.57
CA ASN A 236 -44.80 -4.69 -33.57
C ASN A 236 -44.57 -5.11 -32.09
N TYR A 237 -43.35 -5.57 -31.76
CA TYR A 237 -42.97 -5.84 -30.36
C TYR A 237 -42.49 -4.56 -29.69
N ASN A 238 -43.03 -4.22 -28.53
CA ASN A 238 -42.65 -3.00 -27.81
C ASN A 238 -41.86 -3.35 -26.54
N TYR A 239 -40.53 -3.26 -26.62
CA TYR A 239 -39.71 -3.15 -25.41
C TYR A 239 -39.57 -1.67 -25.04
N ASP A 240 -39.94 -1.33 -23.81
CA ASP A 240 -39.73 0.00 -23.24
C ASP A 240 -38.23 0.34 -23.23
N GLU A 241 -37.89 1.45 -23.87
CA GLU A 241 -36.53 1.97 -23.88
C GLU A 241 -36.12 2.32 -22.44
N ASP A 242 -35.06 1.70 -21.94
CA ASP A 242 -34.58 1.78 -20.55
C ASP A 242 -35.51 1.18 -19.46
N GLY A 243 -36.58 0.51 -19.86
CA GLY A 243 -37.49 -0.21 -18.96
C GLY A 243 -37.01 -1.62 -18.59
N PRO A 244 -37.76 -2.35 -17.74
CA PRO A 244 -37.47 -3.74 -17.42
C PRO A 244 -37.32 -4.61 -18.68
N GLU A 245 -38.20 -4.41 -19.66
CA GLU A 245 -38.25 -5.15 -20.93
C GLU A 245 -36.92 -5.10 -21.70
N TYR A 246 -36.15 -4.01 -21.59
CA TYR A 246 -34.82 -3.86 -22.20
C TYR A 246 -33.81 -4.97 -21.78
N TYR A 247 -33.86 -5.43 -20.52
CA TYR A 247 -32.98 -6.51 -20.05
C TYR A 247 -33.38 -7.87 -20.62
N LYS A 248 -34.67 -8.12 -20.89
CA LYS A 248 -35.12 -9.38 -21.52
C LYS A 248 -34.58 -9.54 -22.93
N LEU A 249 -34.54 -8.46 -23.71
CA LEU A 249 -33.97 -8.47 -25.05
C LEU A 249 -32.49 -8.91 -25.03
N ARG A 250 -31.71 -8.36 -24.10
CA ARG A 250 -30.30 -8.73 -23.94
C ARG A 250 -30.11 -10.18 -23.49
N GLU A 251 -30.96 -10.68 -22.59
CA GLU A 251 -30.95 -12.10 -22.19
C GLU A 251 -31.26 -13.03 -23.37
N ALA A 252 -32.32 -12.72 -24.13
CA ALA A 252 -32.71 -13.51 -25.29
C ALA A 252 -31.60 -13.52 -26.35
N TRP A 253 -30.98 -12.37 -26.60
CA TRP A 253 -29.83 -12.26 -27.51
C TRP A 253 -28.65 -13.12 -27.06
N TRP A 254 -28.30 -13.09 -25.76
CA TRP A 254 -27.25 -13.95 -25.23
C TRP A 254 -27.59 -15.43 -25.42
N ASN A 255 -28.81 -15.84 -25.05
CA ASN A 255 -29.23 -17.25 -25.09
C ASN A 255 -29.04 -17.89 -26.48
N VAL A 256 -29.37 -17.17 -27.55
CA VAL A 256 -29.27 -17.68 -28.93
C VAL A 256 -27.85 -17.59 -29.51
N ASN A 257 -27.01 -16.69 -29.01
CA ASN A 257 -25.66 -16.46 -29.53
C ASN A 257 -24.54 -17.07 -28.68
N ARG A 258 -24.80 -17.48 -27.43
CA ARG A 258 -23.81 -17.97 -26.46
C ARG A 258 -22.93 -19.11 -26.98
N LYS A 259 -23.44 -19.98 -27.86
CA LYS A 259 -22.66 -21.07 -28.46
C LYS A 259 -21.56 -20.55 -29.39
N GLN A 260 -21.87 -19.59 -30.25
CA GLN A 260 -20.89 -18.97 -31.15
C GLN A 260 -19.77 -18.28 -30.35
N ILE A 261 -20.15 -17.64 -29.24
CA ILE A 261 -19.22 -16.95 -28.33
C ILE A 261 -18.31 -17.94 -27.62
N TRP A 262 -18.85 -19.06 -27.13
CA TRP A 262 -18.04 -20.13 -26.52
C TRP A 262 -17.03 -20.71 -27.51
N ASP A 263 -17.45 -20.94 -28.75
CA ASP A 263 -16.58 -21.49 -29.79
C ASP A 263 -15.46 -20.52 -30.20
N ALA A 264 -15.70 -19.21 -30.19
CA ALA A 264 -14.64 -18.21 -30.38
C ALA A 264 -13.68 -18.17 -29.18
N LEU A 265 -14.21 -18.19 -27.95
CA LEU A 265 -13.42 -18.11 -26.72
C LEU A 265 -12.50 -19.33 -26.50
N THR A 266 -12.96 -20.52 -26.90
CA THR A 266 -12.22 -21.78 -26.71
C THR A 266 -11.40 -22.19 -27.93
N TYR A 267 -11.34 -21.37 -28.98
CA TYR A 267 -10.73 -21.72 -30.26
C TYR A 267 -9.26 -22.18 -30.13
N THR A 268 -8.49 -21.50 -29.28
CA THR A 268 -7.06 -21.75 -29.05
C THR A 268 -6.79 -22.72 -27.90
N ALA A 269 -7.82 -23.26 -27.24
CA ALA A 269 -7.63 -24.26 -26.18
C ALA A 269 -6.96 -25.53 -26.74
N GLY A 270 -6.13 -26.17 -25.91
CA GLY A 270 -5.43 -27.41 -26.27
C GLY A 270 -6.38 -28.60 -26.45
N ASP A 271 -5.99 -29.56 -27.28
CA ASP A 271 -6.80 -30.75 -27.60
C ASP A 271 -7.03 -31.69 -26.40
N ASP A 272 -6.18 -31.59 -25.37
CA ASP A 272 -6.27 -32.33 -24.12
C ASP A 272 -7.06 -31.58 -23.03
N ALA A 273 -7.48 -30.34 -23.29
CA ALA A 273 -8.23 -29.52 -22.35
C ALA A 273 -9.67 -30.06 -22.18
N LYS A 274 -10.01 -30.42 -20.94
CA LYS A 274 -11.27 -31.08 -20.56
C LYS A 274 -12.08 -30.23 -19.61
N TYR A 275 -13.41 -30.21 -19.79
CA TYR A 275 -14.34 -29.57 -18.86
C TYR A 275 -15.16 -30.63 -18.11
N PHE A 276 -15.39 -30.41 -16.81
CA PHE A 276 -15.99 -31.41 -15.93
C PHE A 276 -16.92 -30.75 -14.89
N ILE A 277 -18.14 -31.28 -14.77
CA ILE A 277 -19.12 -30.93 -13.72
C ILE A 277 -19.63 -32.21 -13.04
N GLN A 278 -19.68 -32.22 -11.70
CA GLN A 278 -20.32 -33.29 -10.92
C GLN A 278 -21.78 -32.90 -10.56
N LEU A 279 -22.78 -33.60 -11.08
CA LEU A 279 -24.21 -33.27 -10.89
C LEU A 279 -24.87 -33.95 -9.67
N GLY A 280 -24.11 -34.74 -8.90
CA GLY A 280 -24.63 -35.59 -7.82
C GLY A 280 -24.94 -37.03 -8.28
N ASN A 281 -25.05 -37.98 -7.34
CA ASN A 281 -25.37 -39.40 -7.60
C ASN A 281 -24.55 -40.06 -8.74
N ASN A 282 -23.23 -39.85 -8.75
CA ASN A 282 -22.29 -40.33 -9.77
C ASN A 282 -22.51 -39.82 -11.22
N LYS A 283 -23.44 -38.89 -11.45
CA LYS A 283 -23.65 -38.27 -12.77
C LYS A 283 -22.63 -37.16 -13.02
N LYS A 284 -22.05 -37.17 -14.22
CA LYS A 284 -20.96 -36.29 -14.64
C LYS A 284 -21.29 -35.72 -16.02
N ILE A 285 -21.16 -34.40 -16.18
CA ILE A 285 -20.99 -33.80 -17.51
C ILE A 285 -19.51 -33.73 -17.76
N PHE A 286 -19.10 -34.23 -18.91
CA PHE A 286 -17.72 -34.32 -19.30
C PHE A 286 -17.62 -34.12 -20.79
N GLU A 287 -16.93 -33.05 -21.19
CA GLU A 287 -16.60 -32.81 -22.59
C GLU A 287 -15.10 -32.96 -22.80
N GLU A 288 -14.76 -33.67 -23.86
CA GLU A 288 -13.38 -33.90 -24.31
C GLU A 288 -13.05 -32.99 -25.49
N HIS A 289 -11.77 -32.60 -25.60
CA HIS A 289 -11.22 -31.78 -26.68
C HIS A 289 -11.59 -30.29 -26.62
N LYS A 290 -10.57 -29.44 -26.44
CA LYS A 290 -10.66 -27.98 -26.51
C LYS A 290 -11.82 -27.38 -25.71
N CYS A 291 -12.09 -27.92 -24.52
CA CYS A 291 -13.19 -27.44 -23.68
C CYS A 291 -14.58 -27.49 -24.37
N GLY A 292 -14.84 -28.46 -25.25
CA GLY A 292 -16.12 -28.60 -25.97
C GLY A 292 -16.27 -27.65 -27.17
N ASN A 293 -15.17 -27.13 -27.72
CA ASN A 293 -15.16 -26.28 -28.90
C ASN A 293 -15.81 -26.99 -30.11
N ASN A 294 -16.75 -26.34 -30.79
CA ASN A 294 -17.47 -26.89 -31.94
C ASN A 294 -18.20 -28.23 -31.67
N GLN A 295 -18.39 -28.60 -30.41
CA GLN A 295 -19.13 -29.80 -29.99
C GLN A 295 -20.48 -29.40 -29.38
N GLY A 296 -21.49 -30.25 -29.59
CA GLY A 296 -22.78 -30.24 -28.91
C GLY A 296 -23.29 -28.87 -28.44
N SER A 297 -23.59 -28.78 -27.14
CA SER A 297 -23.94 -27.53 -26.45
C SER A 297 -22.75 -26.98 -25.65
N VAL A 298 -22.83 -25.71 -25.25
CA VAL A 298 -21.86 -25.12 -24.31
C VAL A 298 -21.81 -25.96 -23.02
N PRO A 299 -20.62 -26.40 -22.56
CA PRO A 299 -20.51 -27.36 -21.45
C PRO A 299 -20.61 -26.76 -20.06
N THR A 300 -20.71 -25.42 -19.97
CA THR A 300 -20.89 -24.67 -18.73
C THR A 300 -22.19 -23.89 -18.76
N TYR A 301 -22.71 -23.62 -17.56
CA TYR A 301 -23.90 -22.81 -17.28
C TYR A 301 -23.59 -21.76 -16.22
N LEU A 302 -22.31 -21.43 -16.00
CA LEU A 302 -21.89 -20.35 -15.10
C LEU A 302 -22.44 -18.99 -15.55
N ASP A 303 -22.72 -18.77 -16.83
CA ASP A 303 -23.43 -17.59 -17.32
C ASP A 303 -24.88 -17.48 -16.79
N TYR A 304 -25.43 -18.52 -16.17
CA TYR A 304 -26.71 -18.48 -15.44
C TYR A 304 -26.53 -18.54 -13.91
N VAL A 305 -25.33 -18.26 -13.41
CA VAL A 305 -25.06 -18.15 -11.97
C VAL A 305 -24.83 -16.68 -11.62
N PRO A 306 -25.36 -16.13 -10.51
CA PRO A 306 -25.09 -14.76 -10.10
C PRO A 306 -23.59 -14.46 -9.98
N GLN A 307 -23.15 -13.34 -10.56
CA GLN A 307 -21.73 -12.99 -10.65
C GLN A 307 -21.00 -12.98 -9.31
N PHE A 308 -21.65 -12.51 -8.24
CA PHE A 308 -21.09 -12.54 -6.90
C PHE A 308 -20.65 -13.95 -6.46
N LEU A 309 -21.51 -14.97 -6.64
CA LEU A 309 -21.19 -16.34 -6.22
C LEU A 309 -20.04 -16.92 -7.05
N ARG A 310 -19.95 -16.57 -8.34
CA ARG A 310 -18.84 -16.98 -9.21
C ARG A 310 -17.52 -16.37 -8.77
N TRP A 311 -17.52 -15.07 -8.47
CA TRP A 311 -16.33 -14.39 -7.99
C TRP A 311 -15.91 -14.87 -6.60
N TYR A 312 -16.86 -15.24 -5.73
CA TYR A 312 -16.55 -15.77 -4.41
C TYR A 312 -15.95 -17.19 -4.49
N ASP A 313 -16.49 -18.06 -5.35
CA ASP A 313 -15.90 -19.37 -5.70
C ASP A 313 -14.50 -19.23 -6.31
N GLU A 314 -14.31 -18.27 -7.22
CA GLU A 314 -13.00 -17.97 -7.81
C GLU A 314 -12.00 -17.45 -6.79
N TRP A 315 -12.42 -16.55 -5.90
CA TRP A 315 -11.61 -16.04 -4.81
C TRP A 315 -11.15 -17.16 -3.88
N ALA A 316 -12.04 -18.06 -3.48
CA ALA A 316 -11.71 -19.16 -2.57
C ALA A 316 -10.69 -20.12 -3.19
N GLU A 317 -10.89 -20.52 -4.44
CA GLU A 317 -9.96 -21.39 -5.17
C GLU A 317 -8.57 -20.74 -5.32
N GLU A 318 -8.52 -19.45 -5.67
CA GLU A 318 -7.26 -18.71 -5.80
C GLU A 318 -6.56 -18.50 -4.46
N PHE A 319 -7.32 -18.20 -3.39
CA PHE A 319 -6.81 -18.13 -2.04
C PHE A 319 -6.15 -19.45 -1.64
N CYS A 320 -6.85 -20.58 -1.80
CA CYS A 320 -6.35 -21.90 -1.45
C CYS A 320 -5.08 -22.25 -2.24
N ARG A 321 -5.05 -21.96 -3.54
CA ARG A 321 -3.89 -22.16 -4.41
C ARG A 321 -2.68 -21.34 -3.94
N LYS A 322 -2.85 -20.03 -3.78
CA LYS A 322 -1.78 -19.10 -3.35
C LYS A 322 -1.31 -19.43 -1.93
N ARG A 323 -2.22 -19.81 -1.02
CA ARG A 323 -1.88 -20.23 0.35
C ARG A 323 -0.93 -21.42 0.33
N LYS A 324 -1.22 -22.46 -0.47
CA LYS A 324 -0.36 -23.65 -0.59
C LYS A 324 1.05 -23.29 -1.08
N VAL A 325 1.16 -22.42 -2.09
CA VAL A 325 2.47 -21.99 -2.61
C VAL A 325 3.24 -21.20 -1.55
N LYS A 326 2.60 -20.23 -0.89
CA LYS A 326 3.25 -19.41 0.15
C LYS A 326 3.66 -20.24 1.37
N LEU A 327 2.81 -21.16 1.85
CA LEU A 327 3.14 -22.07 2.96
C LEU A 327 4.30 -23.00 2.62
N LYS A 328 4.35 -23.53 1.39
CA LYS A 328 5.49 -24.32 0.92
C LYS A 328 6.77 -23.50 0.91
N LYS A 329 6.74 -22.27 0.37
CA LYS A 329 7.89 -21.36 0.40
C LYS A 329 8.38 -21.14 1.83
N ILE A 330 7.48 -20.85 2.77
CA ILE A 330 7.82 -20.70 4.19
C ILE A 330 8.48 -21.95 4.75
N LYS A 331 7.89 -23.14 4.52
CA LYS A 331 8.48 -24.41 4.98
C LYS A 331 9.92 -24.58 4.46
N ASP A 332 10.13 -24.31 3.17
CA ASP A 332 11.42 -24.49 2.50
C ASP A 332 12.50 -23.50 2.96
N VAL A 333 12.14 -22.27 3.38
CA VAL A 333 13.12 -21.26 3.86
C VAL A 333 13.25 -21.22 5.38
N CYS A 334 12.24 -21.66 6.13
CA CYS A 334 12.27 -21.65 7.58
C CYS A 334 12.73 -23.01 8.15
N HIS A 335 12.16 -24.13 7.70
CA HIS A 335 12.31 -25.45 8.33
C HIS A 335 12.70 -26.52 7.29
N ASP A 336 13.78 -26.29 6.54
CA ASP A 336 14.33 -27.29 5.59
C ASP A 336 15.26 -28.27 6.33
N GLU A 337 14.72 -29.46 6.61
CA GLU A 337 15.44 -30.54 7.30
C GLU A 337 16.70 -30.99 6.54
N LYS A 338 16.63 -31.07 5.20
CA LYS A 338 17.74 -31.56 4.36
C LYS A 338 18.92 -30.59 4.36
N LYS A 339 18.64 -29.29 4.41
CA LYS A 339 19.66 -28.23 4.47
C LYS A 339 20.08 -27.89 5.90
N GLY A 340 19.48 -28.52 6.90
CA GLY A 340 19.78 -28.22 8.28
C GLY A 340 19.31 -26.82 8.71
N ILE A 341 18.18 -26.35 8.18
CA ILE A 341 17.59 -25.04 8.50
C ILE A 341 16.49 -25.21 9.55
N TYR A 342 16.51 -24.39 10.62
CA TYR A 342 15.39 -24.26 11.57
C TYR A 342 15.39 -22.83 12.10
N CYS A 343 14.67 -21.95 11.42
CA CYS A 343 14.58 -20.53 11.71
C CYS A 343 13.27 -20.17 12.43
N SER A 344 13.29 -19.05 13.14
CA SER A 344 12.08 -18.39 13.65
C SER A 344 11.62 -17.29 12.71
N HIS A 345 10.36 -16.85 12.86
CA HIS A 345 9.83 -15.71 12.09
C HIS A 345 10.57 -14.38 12.35
N ASN A 346 11.36 -14.28 13.42
CA ASN A 346 12.22 -13.13 13.74
C ASN A 346 13.63 -13.26 13.12
N GLY A 347 13.85 -14.26 12.26
CA GLY A 347 15.11 -14.48 11.56
C GLY A 347 16.23 -15.01 12.46
N TYR A 348 15.92 -15.69 13.58
CA TYR A 348 16.91 -16.38 14.41
C TYR A 348 17.02 -17.86 14.05
N ASP A 349 18.25 -18.38 14.04
CA ASP A 349 18.54 -19.82 13.94
C ASP A 349 18.30 -20.51 15.30
N CYS A 350 17.27 -21.33 15.38
CA CYS A 350 16.89 -22.01 16.62
C CYS A 350 17.82 -23.17 16.99
N ARG A 351 18.67 -23.65 16.07
CA ARG A 351 19.62 -24.75 16.34
C ARG A 351 20.82 -24.26 17.13
N GLN A 352 21.28 -23.06 16.79
CA GLN A 352 22.41 -22.40 17.45
C GLN A 352 22.02 -21.45 18.56
N MET A 353 20.71 -21.23 18.77
CA MET A 353 20.21 -20.47 19.91
C MET A 353 20.58 -21.19 21.23
N SER A 354 21.77 -20.88 21.72
CA SER A 354 22.22 -21.18 23.07
C SER A 354 22.60 -19.85 23.69
N TRP A 355 22.03 -19.53 24.85
CA TRP A 355 22.39 -18.34 25.63
C TRP A 355 23.87 -18.34 26.10
N LYS A 356 24.61 -19.42 25.79
CA LYS A 356 25.98 -19.73 26.21
C LYS A 356 27.07 -19.34 25.19
N LYS A 357 26.75 -18.84 23.98
CA LYS A 357 27.77 -18.54 22.95
C LYS A 357 27.51 -17.22 22.23
N ASN A 358 28.60 -16.52 21.90
CA ASN A 358 28.61 -15.33 21.07
C ASN A 358 27.82 -15.59 19.78
N ILE A 359 26.72 -14.84 19.63
CA ILE A 359 25.77 -14.91 18.52
C ILE A 359 26.43 -14.21 17.32
N GLU A 360 27.46 -14.84 16.72
CA GLU A 360 28.21 -14.23 15.61
C GLU A 360 27.95 -14.93 14.26
N SER A 361 27.48 -14.13 13.31
CA SER A 361 27.68 -14.21 11.85
C SER A 361 26.92 -15.22 11.00
N ARG A 362 26.25 -16.25 11.55
CA ARG A 362 25.60 -17.29 10.71
C ARG A 362 24.12 -17.04 10.38
N GLU A 363 23.53 -15.90 10.73
CA GLU A 363 22.06 -15.69 10.68
C GLU A 363 21.49 -15.29 9.30
N HIS A 364 22.31 -14.98 8.29
CA HIS A 364 21.81 -14.44 7.00
C HIS A 364 20.84 -15.38 6.27
N TYR A 365 20.97 -16.71 6.41
CA TYR A 365 20.05 -17.64 5.77
C TYR A 365 18.66 -17.66 6.42
N CYS A 366 18.53 -17.21 7.67
CA CYS A 366 17.23 -17.04 8.33
C CYS A 366 16.54 -15.72 7.97
N THR A 367 17.21 -14.81 7.25
CA THR A 367 16.60 -13.59 6.69
C THR A 367 15.41 -13.94 5.78
N GLU A 368 15.58 -14.94 4.90
CA GLU A 368 14.52 -15.37 3.98
C GLU A 368 13.26 -15.85 4.73
N CYS A 369 13.45 -16.50 5.88
CA CYS A 369 12.34 -16.90 6.75
C CYS A 369 11.59 -15.69 7.32
N PHE A 370 12.30 -14.66 7.79
CA PHE A 370 11.68 -13.42 8.26
C PHE A 370 10.85 -12.75 7.15
N SER A 371 11.42 -12.61 5.96
CA SER A 371 10.74 -12.03 4.79
C SER A 371 9.49 -12.83 4.43
N ALA A 372 9.62 -14.14 4.24
CA ALA A 372 8.50 -15.01 3.85
C ALA A 372 7.36 -14.99 4.88
N CYS A 373 7.67 -15.08 6.17
CA CYS A 373 6.67 -14.98 7.24
C CYS A 373 5.99 -13.61 7.29
N SER A 374 6.76 -12.52 7.13
CA SER A 374 6.25 -11.15 7.13
C SER A 374 5.33 -10.86 5.96
N LEU A 375 5.69 -11.34 4.77
CA LEU A 375 4.90 -11.23 3.54
C LEU A 375 3.61 -12.03 3.64
N TYR A 376 3.70 -13.29 4.08
CA TYR A 376 2.52 -14.14 4.26
C TYR A 376 1.54 -13.56 5.28
N LYS A 377 2.03 -13.04 6.41
CA LYS A 377 1.20 -12.35 7.42
C LYS A 377 0.39 -11.20 6.81
N ASN A 378 0.99 -10.42 5.92
CA ASN A 378 0.29 -9.33 5.24
C ASN A 378 -0.74 -9.83 4.25
N TRP A 379 -0.32 -10.77 3.42
CA TRP A 379 -1.18 -11.35 2.42
C TRP A 379 -2.41 -11.98 3.07
N VAL A 380 -2.23 -12.85 4.08
CA VAL A 380 -3.35 -13.52 4.77
C VAL A 380 -4.26 -12.54 5.51
N GLY A 381 -3.72 -11.46 6.09
CA GLY A 381 -4.51 -10.39 6.69
C GLY A 381 -5.43 -9.69 5.68
N LYS A 382 -4.91 -9.33 4.49
CA LYS A 382 -5.72 -8.76 3.40
C LYS A 382 -6.77 -9.76 2.91
N GLN A 383 -6.40 -11.04 2.77
CA GLN A 383 -7.35 -12.09 2.39
C GLN A 383 -8.47 -12.26 3.42
N LYS A 384 -8.18 -12.13 4.72
CA LYS A 384 -9.20 -12.14 5.78
C LYS A 384 -10.19 -10.98 5.61
N GLU A 385 -9.73 -9.78 5.29
CA GLU A 385 -10.60 -8.63 5.03
C GLU A 385 -11.51 -8.87 3.80
N GLU A 386 -10.93 -9.37 2.70
CA GLU A 386 -11.67 -9.73 1.47
C GLU A 386 -12.73 -10.81 1.75
N PHE A 387 -12.38 -11.82 2.56
CA PHE A 387 -13.28 -12.88 2.98
C PHE A 387 -14.46 -12.35 3.80
N GLU A 388 -14.20 -11.60 4.87
CA GLU A 388 -15.27 -11.07 5.73
C GLU A 388 -16.24 -10.18 4.95
N LYS A 389 -15.72 -9.40 4.00
CA LYS A 389 -16.53 -8.55 3.13
C LYS A 389 -17.48 -9.37 2.23
N GLN A 390 -16.99 -10.46 1.65
CA GLN A 390 -17.78 -11.37 0.82
C GLN A 390 -18.76 -12.21 1.65
N LYS A 391 -18.35 -12.66 2.84
CA LYS A 391 -19.21 -13.33 3.81
C LYS A 391 -20.41 -12.45 4.19
N ASN A 392 -20.17 -11.19 4.56
CA ASN A 392 -21.26 -10.25 4.86
C ASN A 392 -22.16 -9.97 3.65
N LYS A 393 -21.60 -9.97 2.43
CA LYS A 393 -22.40 -9.85 1.20
C LYS A 393 -23.30 -11.07 1.01
N TYR A 394 -22.79 -12.28 1.22
CA TYR A 394 -23.56 -13.52 1.14
C TYR A 394 -24.74 -13.52 2.13
N GLU A 395 -24.52 -13.13 3.39
CA GLU A 395 -25.61 -13.00 4.38
C GLU A 395 -26.67 -12.00 3.92
N LYS A 396 -26.25 -10.86 3.37
CA LYS A 396 -27.19 -9.85 2.89
C LYS A 396 -28.04 -10.35 1.71
N GLU A 397 -27.45 -11.05 0.75
CA GLU A 397 -28.20 -11.65 -0.36
C GLU A 397 -29.19 -12.71 0.16
N LYS A 398 -28.77 -13.51 1.16
CA LYS A 398 -29.63 -14.50 1.84
C LYS A 398 -30.84 -13.86 2.49
N GLU A 399 -30.65 -12.83 3.32
CA GLU A 399 -31.74 -12.07 3.94
C GLU A 399 -32.68 -11.47 2.88
N THR A 400 -32.09 -10.90 1.82
CA THR A 400 -32.85 -10.23 0.74
C THR A 400 -33.78 -11.20 0.01
N TYR A 401 -33.30 -12.41 -0.34
CA TYR A 401 -34.08 -13.34 -1.16
C TYR A 401 -34.84 -14.42 -0.36
N GLN A 402 -34.58 -14.58 0.95
CA GLN A 402 -35.39 -15.42 1.83
C GLN A 402 -36.57 -14.68 2.48
N SER A 403 -36.48 -13.35 2.66
CA SER A 403 -37.58 -12.58 3.27
C SER A 403 -38.79 -12.44 2.31
N ASN A 404 -40.00 -12.54 2.85
CA ASN A 404 -41.26 -12.25 2.13
C ASN A 404 -41.49 -10.75 1.88
N SER A 405 -40.50 -9.90 2.12
CA SER A 405 -40.64 -8.44 2.01
C SER A 405 -40.79 -8.00 0.55
N VAL A 406 -41.65 -7.00 0.32
CA VAL A 406 -41.86 -6.43 -1.02
C VAL A 406 -40.59 -5.70 -1.45
N ILE A 407 -39.87 -6.26 -2.42
CA ILE A 407 -38.71 -5.60 -3.04
C ILE A 407 -39.21 -4.33 -3.73
N SER A 408 -38.90 -3.17 -3.16
CA SER A 408 -39.44 -1.84 -3.52
C SER A 408 -39.08 -1.34 -4.93
N ASN A 409 -38.30 -2.09 -5.71
CA ASN A 409 -37.95 -1.77 -7.10
C ASN A 409 -37.90 -3.07 -7.91
N ARG A 410 -38.98 -3.37 -8.64
CA ARG A 410 -39.09 -4.51 -9.59
C ARG A 410 -38.20 -4.25 -10.80
N ASN A 411 -36.95 -4.68 -10.74
CA ASN A 411 -36.08 -4.83 -11.92
C ASN A 411 -35.98 -6.33 -12.21
N ILE A 412 -36.06 -6.75 -13.48
CA ILE A 412 -36.00 -8.16 -13.93
C ILE A 412 -34.77 -8.91 -13.40
N ASN A 413 -33.63 -8.21 -13.24
CA ASN A 413 -32.45 -8.81 -12.63
C ASN A 413 -32.68 -9.30 -11.19
N LYS A 414 -33.55 -8.63 -10.41
CA LYS A 414 -33.88 -9.06 -9.04
C LYS A 414 -34.83 -10.25 -9.00
N GLU A 415 -35.71 -10.39 -9.98
CA GLU A 415 -36.62 -11.53 -10.07
C GLU A 415 -35.86 -12.80 -10.45
N TYR A 416 -34.97 -12.68 -11.43
CA TYR A 416 -34.00 -13.72 -11.79
C TYR A 416 -33.15 -14.17 -10.60
N TYR A 417 -32.53 -13.22 -9.88
CA TYR A 417 -31.74 -13.55 -8.70
C TYR A 417 -32.59 -14.18 -7.60
N LYS A 418 -33.81 -13.70 -7.37
CA LYS A 418 -34.74 -14.31 -6.41
C LYS A 418 -35.02 -15.78 -6.75
N GLU A 419 -35.26 -16.09 -8.02
CA GLU A 419 -35.46 -17.47 -8.46
C GLU A 419 -34.19 -18.31 -8.27
N PHE A 420 -33.03 -17.82 -8.70
CA PHE A 420 -31.76 -18.52 -8.52
C PHE A 420 -31.49 -18.82 -7.05
N TYR A 421 -31.55 -17.81 -6.18
CA TYR A 421 -31.27 -17.98 -4.75
C TYR A 421 -32.30 -18.89 -4.07
N LYS A 422 -33.57 -18.87 -4.50
CA LYS A 422 -34.58 -19.81 -4.02
C LYS A 422 -34.21 -21.26 -4.35
N GLU A 423 -33.84 -21.56 -5.59
CA GLU A 423 -33.38 -22.91 -5.98
C GLU A 423 -32.06 -23.28 -5.29
N PHE A 424 -31.16 -22.33 -5.13
CA PHE A 424 -29.90 -22.49 -4.41
C PHE A 424 -30.12 -22.91 -2.96
N TYR A 425 -30.94 -22.18 -2.19
CA TYR A 425 -31.24 -22.54 -0.80
C TYR A 425 -32.05 -23.84 -0.69
N LYS A 426 -32.88 -24.16 -1.68
CA LYS A 426 -33.56 -25.46 -1.74
C LYS A 426 -32.53 -26.59 -1.91
N LYS A 427 -31.56 -26.42 -2.81
CA LYS A 427 -30.50 -27.41 -3.04
C LYS A 427 -29.59 -27.61 -1.83
N LEU A 428 -29.23 -26.52 -1.14
CA LEU A 428 -28.47 -26.63 0.12
C LEU A 428 -29.23 -27.49 1.16
N LYS A 429 -30.54 -27.26 1.33
CA LYS A 429 -31.37 -28.07 2.24
C LYS A 429 -31.46 -29.55 1.84
N GLU A 430 -31.61 -29.86 0.54
CA GLU A 430 -31.69 -31.24 0.04
C GLU A 430 -30.41 -32.06 0.32
N GLU A 431 -29.26 -31.39 0.41
CA GLU A 431 -27.95 -31.99 0.67
C GLU A 431 -27.55 -31.93 2.17
N ASN A 432 -28.52 -31.68 3.08
CA ASN A 432 -28.32 -31.53 4.53
C ASN A 432 -27.32 -30.42 4.94
N TYR A 433 -27.26 -29.36 4.13
CA TYR A 433 -26.65 -28.10 4.52
C TYR A 433 -27.79 -27.20 5.06
N GLU A 434 -27.88 -27.02 6.39
CA GLU A 434 -28.99 -26.33 7.06
C GLU A 434 -28.65 -24.90 7.56
N THR A 435 -27.38 -24.44 7.53
CA THR A 435 -26.94 -23.19 8.17
C THR A 435 -26.32 -22.16 7.20
N HIS A 436 -25.93 -20.99 7.71
CA HIS A 436 -25.24 -19.98 6.87
C HIS A 436 -23.79 -20.37 6.51
N GLU A 437 -23.24 -21.36 7.22
CA GLU A 437 -21.90 -21.93 6.99
C GLU A 437 -21.87 -22.89 5.77
N ASP A 438 -23.03 -23.17 5.18
CA ASP A 438 -23.23 -24.15 4.12
C ASP A 438 -22.46 -23.86 2.83
N PHE A 439 -22.48 -22.59 2.39
CA PHE A 439 -21.71 -22.22 1.19
C PHE A 439 -20.20 -22.27 1.46
N LEU A 440 -19.77 -21.92 2.68
CA LEU A 440 -18.35 -22.03 3.07
C LEU A 440 -17.88 -23.49 3.06
N ARG A 441 -18.74 -24.43 3.46
CA ARG A 441 -18.45 -25.87 3.33
C ARG A 441 -18.29 -26.28 1.86
N LEU A 442 -19.11 -25.77 0.95
CA LEU A 442 -18.93 -26.02 -0.49
C LEU A 442 -17.62 -25.42 -1.04
N LEU A 443 -17.19 -24.27 -0.53
CA LEU A 443 -15.89 -23.67 -0.89
C LEU A 443 -14.71 -24.56 -0.45
N ASN A 444 -14.79 -25.20 0.73
CA ASN A 444 -13.78 -26.16 1.20
C ASN A 444 -13.61 -27.35 0.24
N GLU A 445 -14.68 -27.73 -0.46
CA GLU A 445 -14.67 -28.83 -1.43
C GLU A 445 -14.10 -28.41 -2.81
N GLY A 446 -13.58 -27.19 -2.95
CA GLY A 446 -12.89 -26.71 -4.15
C GLY A 446 -11.66 -27.55 -4.53
N LYS A 447 -11.27 -27.54 -5.81
CA LYS A 447 -10.14 -28.34 -6.33
C LYS A 447 -8.83 -28.03 -5.59
N TYR A 448 -8.58 -26.75 -5.29
CA TYR A 448 -7.36 -26.32 -4.60
C TYR A 448 -7.53 -26.31 -3.09
N CYS A 449 -8.76 -26.18 -2.60
CA CYS A 449 -9.07 -26.15 -1.17
C CYS A 449 -9.06 -27.54 -0.53
N LYS A 450 -9.39 -28.61 -1.28
CA LYS A 450 -9.27 -29.98 -0.77
C LYS A 450 -7.83 -30.32 -0.38
N LYS A 451 -7.68 -30.96 0.78
CA LYS A 451 -6.44 -31.52 1.28
C LYS A 451 -6.04 -32.73 0.43
N LYS A 452 -4.78 -32.78 0.00
CA LYS A 452 -4.26 -33.89 -0.84
C LYS A 452 -3.56 -34.99 -0.04
N ASN A 453 -2.93 -34.63 1.07
CA ASN A 453 -2.18 -35.54 1.94
C ASN A 453 -2.16 -34.98 3.37
N ASP A 454 -1.76 -35.82 4.34
CA ASP A 454 -1.74 -35.45 5.76
C ASP A 454 -0.74 -34.33 6.11
N GLU A 455 0.22 -34.06 5.21
CA GLU A 455 1.22 -33.00 5.38
C GLU A 455 0.70 -31.59 5.07
N GLU A 456 -0.36 -31.46 4.26
CA GLU A 456 -1.00 -30.18 3.97
C GLU A 456 -1.75 -29.66 5.21
N GLU A 457 -1.63 -28.35 5.49
CA GLU A 457 -2.46 -27.71 6.52
C GLU A 457 -3.94 -27.76 6.13
N ASP A 458 -4.83 -28.04 7.09
CA ASP A 458 -6.27 -28.08 6.84
C ASP A 458 -6.77 -26.71 6.35
N ILE A 459 -7.61 -26.73 5.31
CA ILE A 459 -8.30 -25.55 4.78
C ILE A 459 -9.76 -25.68 5.18
N ASP A 460 -10.23 -24.74 6.00
CA ASP A 460 -11.61 -24.73 6.47
C ASP A 460 -12.12 -23.29 6.65
N PHE A 461 -12.87 -22.80 5.66
CA PHE A 461 -13.49 -21.47 5.70
C PHE A 461 -14.53 -21.31 6.83
N THR A 462 -14.99 -22.39 7.46
CA THR A 462 -15.86 -22.31 8.65
C THR A 462 -15.08 -22.01 9.93
N LYS A 463 -13.75 -22.25 9.93
CA LYS A 463 -12.86 -21.98 11.07
C LYS A 463 -12.07 -20.70 10.81
N THR A 464 -12.62 -19.56 11.21
CA THR A 464 -12.01 -18.23 10.99
C THR A 464 -11.24 -17.68 12.20
N GLY A 465 -11.16 -18.43 13.30
CA GLY A 465 -10.48 -17.99 14.54
C GLY A 465 -8.98 -17.74 14.37
N ASP A 466 -8.43 -16.80 15.13
CA ASP A 466 -7.07 -16.27 14.89
C ASP A 466 -5.94 -17.27 15.20
N GLU A 467 -6.11 -18.17 16.18
CA GLU A 467 -5.02 -19.06 16.62
C GLU A 467 -4.87 -20.35 15.79
N LYS A 468 -5.96 -20.84 15.16
CA LYS A 468 -5.96 -22.12 14.42
C LYS A 468 -6.88 -22.13 13.18
N GLY A 469 -7.40 -20.97 12.79
CA GLY A 469 -8.28 -20.84 11.63
C GLY A 469 -7.52 -20.73 10.31
N ILE A 470 -8.26 -20.72 9.21
CA ILE A 470 -7.73 -20.65 7.84
C ILE A 470 -6.86 -19.40 7.56
N PHE A 471 -7.06 -18.33 8.33
CA PHE A 471 -6.30 -17.08 8.23
C PHE A 471 -5.15 -16.97 9.25
N SER A 472 -4.78 -18.07 9.91
CA SER A 472 -3.68 -18.10 10.88
C SER A 472 -2.31 -18.02 10.20
N HIS A 473 -1.30 -17.69 11.00
CA HIS A 473 0.10 -17.77 10.59
C HIS A 473 0.53 -19.22 10.32
N SER A 474 1.56 -19.39 9.48
CA SER A 474 2.14 -20.72 9.26
C SER A 474 2.73 -21.27 10.56
N ARG A 475 2.56 -22.57 10.80
CA ARG A 475 3.22 -23.28 11.92
C ARG A 475 4.76 -23.18 11.87
N HIS A 476 5.33 -22.90 10.70
CA HIS A 476 6.76 -22.73 10.50
C HIS A 476 7.25 -21.32 10.83
N CYS A 477 6.34 -20.36 11.05
CA CYS A 477 6.62 -18.98 11.47
C CYS A 477 6.56 -18.81 13.00
N GLN A 478 6.99 -19.82 13.76
CA GLN A 478 6.99 -19.76 15.22
C GLN A 478 8.25 -19.08 15.77
N VAL A 479 8.19 -18.64 17.03
CA VAL A 479 9.38 -18.23 17.79
C VAL A 479 10.25 -19.45 18.09
N CYS A 480 11.56 -19.24 18.24
CA CYS A 480 12.43 -20.33 18.68
C CYS A 480 12.03 -20.82 20.08
N PRO A 481 12.06 -22.14 20.35
CA PRO A 481 11.94 -22.65 21.71
C PRO A 481 13.00 -22.02 22.63
N TYR A 482 12.68 -21.76 23.89
CA TYR A 482 13.55 -20.99 24.80
C TYR A 482 15.01 -21.52 24.88
N CYS A 483 15.16 -22.84 24.94
CA CYS A 483 16.46 -23.53 24.98
C CYS A 483 17.04 -23.87 23.59
N GLY A 484 16.43 -23.40 22.51
CA GLY A 484 16.71 -23.85 21.15
C GLY A 484 16.20 -25.28 20.87
N VAL A 485 16.65 -25.85 19.76
CA VAL A 485 16.31 -27.22 19.35
C VAL A 485 17.53 -28.13 19.37
N ASP A 486 17.28 -29.43 19.57
CA ASP A 486 18.21 -30.52 19.32
C ASP A 486 17.81 -31.20 18.02
N CYS A 487 18.76 -31.43 17.11
CA CYS A 487 18.47 -32.01 15.81
C CYS A 487 19.31 -33.27 15.58
N ASP A 488 18.67 -34.42 15.39
CA ASP A 488 19.30 -35.72 15.10
C ASP A 488 19.25 -36.04 13.61
N GLY A 489 20.00 -35.26 12.82
CA GLY A 489 19.92 -35.33 11.36
C GLY A 489 18.67 -34.62 10.84
N THR A 490 17.60 -35.36 10.51
CA THR A 490 16.39 -34.80 9.89
C THR A 490 15.34 -34.31 10.89
N ASN A 491 15.27 -34.85 12.12
CA ASN A 491 14.27 -34.40 13.10
C ASN A 491 14.87 -33.36 14.05
N CYS A 492 14.18 -32.24 14.24
CA CYS A 492 14.52 -31.24 15.26
C CYS A 492 13.43 -31.23 16.34
N LYS A 493 13.84 -31.35 17.61
CA LYS A 493 12.93 -31.29 18.77
C LYS A 493 13.37 -30.17 19.72
N PRO A 494 12.44 -29.45 20.36
CA PRO A 494 12.79 -28.53 21.43
C PRO A 494 13.67 -29.21 22.48
N ARG A 495 14.76 -28.56 22.88
CA ARG A 495 15.60 -29.09 23.96
C ARG A 495 14.78 -29.18 25.24
N ARG A 496 14.96 -30.26 26.01
CA ARG A 496 14.32 -30.38 27.32
C ARG A 496 14.79 -29.23 28.22
N GLU A 497 13.85 -28.49 28.81
CA GLU A 497 14.08 -27.46 29.81
C GLU A 497 14.54 -28.07 31.15
N ARG A 498 15.70 -28.73 31.19
CA ARG A 498 16.34 -29.12 32.45
C ARG A 498 17.11 -27.93 32.99
N TYR A 499 16.62 -27.33 34.07
CA TYR A 499 17.42 -26.48 34.95
C TYR A 499 18.55 -27.33 35.52
N PRO A 500 19.85 -27.07 35.22
CA PRO A 500 20.48 -25.78 34.90
C PRO A 500 21.16 -25.71 33.51
N ASN A 501 20.79 -26.55 32.56
CA ASN A 501 21.53 -26.69 31.29
C ASN A 501 21.26 -25.56 30.27
N CYS A 502 20.16 -24.82 30.44
CA CYS A 502 19.78 -23.68 29.59
C CYS A 502 20.02 -22.30 30.23
N GLU A 503 20.37 -22.22 31.52
CA GLU A 503 20.70 -20.96 32.17
C GLU A 503 22.16 -20.59 31.91
N ASN A 504 22.41 -19.29 31.72
CA ASN A 504 23.77 -18.79 31.73
C ASN A 504 24.24 -18.69 33.19
N ASN A 505 25.06 -19.63 33.63
CA ASN A 505 25.65 -19.63 34.98
C ASN A 505 26.84 -18.66 35.11
N GLU A 506 27.08 -17.81 34.10
CA GLU A 506 28.11 -16.78 34.19
C GLU A 506 27.81 -15.80 35.33
N THR A 507 28.83 -15.49 36.13
CA THR A 507 28.72 -14.46 37.15
C THR A 507 28.85 -13.07 36.51
N TYR A 508 28.07 -12.12 37.02
CA TYR A 508 28.19 -10.70 36.67
C TYR A 508 29.01 -9.99 37.74
N ASP A 509 30.33 -10.01 37.56
CA ASP A 509 31.29 -9.35 38.44
C ASP A 509 32.05 -8.28 37.62
N PRO A 510 31.66 -7.00 37.71
CA PRO A 510 32.41 -5.90 37.12
C PRO A 510 33.82 -5.82 37.73
N PRO A 511 34.90 -5.67 36.93
CA PRO A 511 36.24 -5.45 37.45
C PRO A 511 36.34 -4.20 38.33
N ASP A 512 37.24 -4.18 39.32
CA ASP A 512 37.47 -3.01 40.17
C ASP A 512 37.74 -1.74 39.34
N GLY A 513 36.92 -0.71 39.54
CA GLY A 513 36.98 0.55 38.80
C GLY A 513 36.27 0.57 37.43
N ALA A 514 35.64 -0.54 37.01
CA ALA A 514 34.83 -0.56 35.79
C ALA A 514 33.53 0.25 35.96
N LYS A 515 33.36 1.29 35.15
CA LYS A 515 32.16 2.12 35.16
C LYS A 515 31.01 1.37 34.49
N THR A 516 29.99 1.01 35.26
CA THR A 516 28.75 0.45 34.73
C THR A 516 27.84 1.56 34.19
N THR A 517 27.18 1.30 33.07
CA THR A 517 26.18 2.19 32.46
C THR A 517 24.82 1.52 32.51
N GLU A 518 23.83 2.25 33.00
CA GLU A 518 22.43 1.84 33.02
C GLU A 518 21.76 2.23 31.69
N ILE A 519 21.07 1.26 31.08
CA ILE A 519 20.42 1.39 29.77
C ILE A 519 18.97 0.92 29.90
N HIS A 520 18.05 1.80 29.53
CA HIS A 520 16.61 1.51 29.54
C HIS A 520 16.11 1.21 28.13
N VAL A 521 15.81 -0.07 27.86
CA VAL A 521 15.41 -0.56 26.55
C VAL A 521 13.91 -0.81 26.49
N ILE A 522 13.26 -0.30 25.46
CA ILE A 522 11.92 -0.75 25.06
C ILE A 522 12.05 -1.89 24.05
N ASN A 523 11.61 -3.08 24.47
CA ASN A 523 11.61 -4.28 23.67
C ASN A 523 10.18 -4.60 23.19
N SER A 524 10.00 -4.75 21.87
CA SER A 524 8.74 -5.18 21.26
C SER A 524 8.44 -6.66 21.54
N GLY A 525 9.46 -7.46 21.85
CA GLY A 525 9.36 -8.85 22.23
C GLY A 525 8.99 -9.79 21.07
N ASP A 526 9.09 -11.09 21.33
CA ASP A 526 8.91 -12.14 20.31
C ASP A 526 7.45 -12.58 20.13
N LYS A 527 6.51 -12.03 20.91
CA LYS A 527 5.09 -12.39 20.81
C LYS A 527 4.55 -12.03 19.43
N GLU A 528 3.62 -12.84 18.95
CA GLU A 528 2.85 -12.54 17.75
C GLU A 528 1.97 -11.30 17.95
N GLY A 529 1.62 -10.63 16.85
CA GLY A 529 0.89 -9.35 16.85
C GLY A 529 1.56 -8.27 16.00
N ASN A 530 0.82 -7.21 15.68
CA ASN A 530 1.40 -6.04 15.01
C ASN A 530 2.28 -5.22 15.97
N ILE A 531 3.14 -4.34 15.43
CA ILE A 531 4.07 -3.55 16.26
C ILE A 531 3.33 -2.64 17.27
N LEU A 532 2.13 -2.20 16.90
CA LEU A 532 1.26 -1.37 17.75
C LEU A 532 0.70 -2.14 18.95
N GLU A 533 0.28 -3.39 18.77
CA GLU A 533 -0.16 -4.33 19.82
C GLU A 533 1.02 -4.71 20.71
N LYS A 534 2.17 -5.04 20.09
CA LYS A 534 3.40 -5.37 20.81
C LYS A 534 3.83 -4.23 21.73
N LEU A 535 3.71 -2.99 21.27
CA LEU A 535 4.11 -1.78 22.01
C LEU A 535 2.95 -1.02 22.64
N GLN A 536 1.75 -1.61 22.74
CA GLN A 536 0.54 -0.91 23.15
C GLN A 536 0.67 -0.23 24.52
N ASP A 537 1.26 -0.93 25.50
CA ASP A 537 1.51 -0.40 26.83
C ASP A 537 2.44 0.82 26.78
N PHE A 538 3.52 0.74 25.99
CA PHE A 538 4.45 1.86 25.77
C PHE A 538 3.75 3.03 25.07
N CYS A 539 2.95 2.77 24.03
CA CYS A 539 2.23 3.79 23.26
C CYS A 539 1.29 4.63 24.15
N ILE A 540 0.53 3.95 25.02
CA ILE A 540 -0.50 4.56 25.87
C ILE A 540 0.11 5.19 27.12
N LYS A 541 0.92 4.43 27.86
CA LYS A 541 1.35 4.78 29.22
C LYS A 541 2.75 5.38 29.28
N GLY A 542 3.52 5.34 28.19
CA GLY A 542 4.92 5.72 28.18
C GLY A 542 5.81 4.69 28.87
N ILE A 543 6.99 5.12 29.32
CA ILE A 543 7.97 4.25 30.01
C ILE A 543 7.50 4.02 31.44
N LYS A 544 7.28 2.76 31.82
CA LYS A 544 7.04 2.34 33.20
C LYS A 544 8.04 1.25 33.56
N SER A 545 8.71 1.40 34.71
CA SER A 545 9.71 0.44 35.21
C SER A 545 9.18 -1.00 35.36
N ASN A 546 7.86 -1.13 35.58
CA ASN A 546 7.16 -2.42 35.70
C ASN A 546 6.39 -2.79 34.42
N GLY A 547 6.60 -2.06 33.32
CA GLY A 547 5.91 -2.31 32.05
C GLY A 547 6.43 -3.55 31.33
N LYS A 548 5.56 -4.23 30.58
CA LYS A 548 5.88 -5.46 29.83
C LYS A 548 6.99 -5.27 28.79
N ASN A 549 7.04 -4.10 28.15
CA ASN A 549 8.06 -3.80 27.13
C ASN A 549 9.36 -3.23 27.72
N TYR A 550 9.42 -2.96 29.02
CA TYR A 550 10.57 -2.28 29.63
C TYR A 550 11.62 -3.29 30.11
N GLN A 551 12.86 -3.06 29.72
CA GLN A 551 14.03 -3.79 30.19
C GLN A 551 15.07 -2.81 30.72
N LYS A 552 15.60 -3.09 31.92
CA LYS A 552 16.69 -2.34 32.51
C LYS A 552 17.97 -3.17 32.45
N TRP A 553 18.99 -2.62 31.82
CA TRP A 553 20.25 -3.28 31.57
C TRP A 553 21.39 -2.50 32.22
N ASN A 554 22.26 -3.22 32.93
CA ASN A 554 23.51 -2.68 33.45
C ASN A 554 24.66 -3.31 32.68
N CYS A 555 25.43 -2.49 31.97
CA CYS A 555 26.50 -2.96 31.09
C CYS A 555 27.84 -2.31 31.45
N TYR A 556 28.92 -3.04 31.29
CA TYR A 556 30.28 -2.51 31.34
C TYR A 556 31.13 -3.07 30.20
N TYR A 557 32.18 -2.31 29.85
CA TYR A 557 33.18 -2.71 28.89
C TYR A 557 34.57 -2.36 29.44
N ASP A 558 35.44 -3.36 29.58
CA ASP A 558 36.82 -3.21 30.02
C ASP A 558 37.79 -3.64 28.91
N ASN A 559 38.34 -2.65 28.20
CA ASN A 559 39.29 -2.86 27.11
C ASN A 559 40.60 -3.52 27.57
N LYS A 560 41.02 -3.30 28.83
CA LYS A 560 42.31 -3.82 29.31
C LYS A 560 42.28 -5.33 29.46
N LYS A 561 41.13 -5.89 29.81
CA LYS A 561 40.93 -7.32 30.06
C LYS A 561 40.12 -8.03 28.96
N ASN A 562 39.77 -7.32 27.89
CA ASN A 562 38.84 -7.78 26.85
C ASN A 562 37.56 -8.40 27.47
N ASN A 563 37.05 -7.77 28.53
CA ASN A 563 35.92 -8.28 29.31
C ASN A 563 34.76 -7.28 29.19
N ASN A 564 33.64 -7.75 28.66
CA ASN A 564 32.44 -6.97 28.53
C ASN A 564 31.23 -7.80 28.91
N LYS A 565 30.35 -7.24 29.75
CA LYS A 565 29.14 -7.93 30.21
C LYS A 565 27.99 -6.96 30.40
N CYS A 566 26.79 -7.49 30.20
CA CYS A 566 25.51 -6.85 30.44
C CYS A 566 24.65 -7.77 31.31
N LYS A 567 23.99 -7.20 32.31
CA LYS A 567 23.01 -7.87 33.15
C LYS A 567 21.66 -7.16 33.04
N MET A 568 20.63 -7.93 32.73
CA MET A 568 19.25 -7.46 32.77
C MET A 568 18.68 -7.59 34.19
N GLU A 569 18.05 -6.54 34.70
CA GLU A 569 17.26 -6.62 35.94
C GLU A 569 15.86 -7.18 35.66
N ILE A 570 15.44 -8.16 36.44
CA ILE A 570 14.09 -8.74 36.37
C ILE A 570 13.09 -7.74 36.97
N ASN A 571 11.99 -7.48 36.26
CA ASN A 571 10.83 -6.77 36.81
C ASN A 571 9.62 -7.73 36.94
N ILE A 572 8.56 -7.30 37.62
CA ILE A 572 7.37 -8.13 37.89
C ILE A 572 6.76 -8.70 36.60
N ALA A 573 6.73 -7.92 35.51
CA ALA A 573 6.19 -8.35 34.22
C ALA A 573 7.09 -9.36 33.47
N ASN A 574 8.40 -9.34 33.74
CA ASN A 574 9.41 -10.23 33.17
C ASN A 574 9.82 -11.36 34.12
N SER A 575 9.11 -11.57 35.22
CA SER A 575 9.39 -12.56 36.28
C SER A 575 9.50 -14.02 35.81
N LYS A 576 9.08 -14.33 34.58
CA LYS A 576 9.24 -15.64 33.92
C LYS A 576 10.60 -15.82 33.22
N LEU A 577 11.42 -14.77 33.14
CA LEU A 577 12.76 -14.78 32.54
C LEU A 577 13.80 -14.76 33.67
N ASN A 578 14.78 -15.67 33.62
CA ASN A 578 15.89 -15.68 34.58
C ASN A 578 16.84 -14.50 34.30
N ASN A 579 17.74 -14.20 35.26
CA ASN A 579 18.74 -13.13 35.10
C ASN A 579 19.53 -13.33 33.80
N LYS A 580 19.27 -12.48 32.79
CA LYS A 580 19.99 -12.54 31.52
C LYS A 580 21.34 -11.85 31.69
N ILE A 581 22.40 -12.66 31.76
CA ILE A 581 23.79 -12.20 31.66
C ILE A 581 24.29 -12.54 30.27
N THR A 582 24.93 -11.59 29.60
CA THR A 582 25.47 -11.77 28.25
C THR A 582 26.63 -10.81 28.03
N SER A 583 27.41 -10.98 26.96
CA SER A 583 28.42 -10.01 26.56
C SER A 583 27.77 -8.71 26.06
N PHE A 584 28.45 -7.58 26.21
CA PHE A 584 27.97 -6.31 25.64
C PHE A 584 27.79 -6.42 24.12
N ASP A 585 28.69 -7.14 23.45
CA ASP A 585 28.64 -7.33 22.00
C ASP A 585 27.37 -8.09 21.57
N ALA A 586 27.00 -9.16 22.29
CA ALA A 586 25.78 -9.91 22.03
C ALA A 586 24.51 -9.10 22.34
N PHE A 587 24.54 -8.30 23.42
CA PHE A 587 23.44 -7.37 23.73
C PHE A 587 23.26 -6.31 22.64
N LEU A 588 24.35 -5.70 22.17
CA LEU A 588 24.35 -4.68 21.13
C LEU A 588 23.86 -5.26 19.79
N HIS A 589 24.31 -6.45 19.41
CA HIS A 589 23.83 -7.17 18.22
C HIS A 589 22.31 -7.41 18.28
N SER A 590 21.81 -7.92 19.41
CA SER A 590 20.37 -8.14 19.62
C SER A 590 19.57 -6.82 19.57
N TRP A 591 20.10 -5.74 20.14
CA TRP A 591 19.46 -4.42 20.11
C TRP A 591 19.34 -3.89 18.68
N ILE A 592 20.40 -3.99 17.87
CA ILE A 592 20.43 -3.55 16.47
C ILE A 592 19.44 -4.36 15.63
N LYS A 593 19.45 -5.69 15.76
CA LYS A 593 18.51 -6.56 15.04
C LYS A 593 17.06 -6.21 15.38
N ASN A 594 16.75 -6.00 16.66
CA ASN A 594 15.42 -5.58 17.09
C ASN A 594 15.06 -4.18 16.57
N LEU A 595 16.01 -3.24 16.51
CA LEU A 595 15.80 -1.93 15.89
C LEU A 595 15.41 -2.08 14.41
N LEU A 596 16.14 -2.90 13.65
CA LEU A 596 15.88 -3.13 12.22
C LEU A 596 14.51 -3.80 12.02
N ILE A 597 14.21 -4.87 12.77
CA ILE A 597 12.92 -5.56 12.73
C ILE A 597 11.77 -4.61 13.06
N ASP A 598 11.87 -3.85 14.15
CA ASP A 598 10.82 -2.90 14.54
C ASP A 598 10.66 -1.80 13.48
N SER A 599 11.74 -1.34 12.87
CA SER A 599 11.72 -0.31 11.81
C SER A 599 10.95 -0.80 10.58
N ILE A 600 11.26 -2.02 10.12
CA ILE A 600 10.55 -2.68 9.01
C ILE A 600 9.05 -2.82 9.35
N ASN A 601 8.74 -3.26 10.57
CA ASN A 601 7.36 -3.40 11.02
C ASN A 601 6.62 -2.05 11.06
N TRP A 602 7.25 -0.99 11.57
CA TRP A 602 6.66 0.35 11.60
C TRP A 602 6.37 0.90 10.21
N GLU A 603 7.33 0.80 9.29
CA GLU A 603 7.18 1.29 7.92
C GLU A 603 6.04 0.57 7.20
N LYS A 604 5.95 -0.75 7.38
CA LYS A 604 4.87 -1.59 6.87
C LYS A 604 3.49 -1.22 7.43
N GLU A 605 3.37 -1.11 8.75
CA GLU A 605 2.11 -0.83 9.45
C GLU A 605 1.59 0.58 9.19
N LEU A 606 2.50 1.55 9.14
CA LEU A 606 2.16 2.96 8.96
C LEU A 606 2.23 3.41 7.51
N ASN A 607 2.53 2.53 6.57
CA ASN A 607 2.68 2.87 5.16
C ASN A 607 1.53 3.75 4.64
N ASN A 608 0.28 3.34 4.90
CA ASN A 608 -0.90 4.10 4.47
C ASN A 608 -1.04 5.43 5.20
N CYS A 609 -0.61 5.52 6.46
CA CYS A 609 -0.64 6.75 7.24
C CYS A 609 0.47 7.74 6.85
N ILE A 610 1.65 7.22 6.48
CA ILE A 610 2.81 7.98 5.99
C ILE A 610 2.48 8.56 4.61
N ASN A 611 1.97 7.72 3.69
CA ASN A 611 1.70 8.04 2.29
C ASN A 611 0.30 8.61 2.02
N ASN A 612 -0.46 8.98 3.05
CA ASN A 612 -1.88 9.30 2.95
C ASN A 612 -2.16 10.57 2.09
N THR A 613 -2.29 10.41 0.77
CA THR A 613 -2.47 11.47 -0.23
C THR A 613 -3.91 11.65 -0.72
N GLY A 614 -4.84 10.75 -0.36
CA GLY A 614 -6.18 10.69 -0.99
C GLY A 614 -7.41 10.72 -0.08
N VAL A 615 -7.31 10.45 1.23
CA VAL A 615 -8.49 10.35 2.10
C VAL A 615 -8.79 11.69 2.76
N THR A 616 -9.92 12.30 2.41
CA THR A 616 -10.43 13.54 3.00
C THR A 616 -10.97 13.36 4.42
N ASP A 617 -11.11 12.12 4.88
CA ASP A 617 -11.81 11.78 6.10
C ASP A 617 -10.84 11.35 7.19
N TYR A 618 -11.05 11.98 8.34
CA TYR A 618 -10.43 11.75 9.65
C TYR A 618 -10.22 10.25 9.95
N ASN A 619 -8.97 9.84 10.20
CA ASN A 619 -8.67 8.51 10.73
C ASN A 619 -7.90 8.63 12.06
N ASP A 620 -8.63 8.67 13.17
CA ASP A 620 -8.11 8.75 14.55
C ASP A 620 -7.04 7.68 14.83
N GLY A 621 -7.16 6.52 14.16
CA GLY A 621 -6.18 5.44 14.20
C GLY A 621 -4.79 5.86 13.70
N CYS A 622 -4.70 6.49 12.52
CA CYS A 622 -3.41 6.92 11.97
C CYS A 622 -2.71 7.95 12.86
N ASN A 623 -3.45 8.91 13.41
CA ASN A 623 -2.87 9.89 14.33
C ASN A 623 -2.26 9.21 15.56
N LYS A 624 -3.03 8.35 16.24
CA LYS A 624 -2.58 7.61 17.42
C LYS A 624 -1.33 6.77 17.11
N ASN A 625 -1.34 6.10 15.96
CA ASN A 625 -0.24 5.21 15.55
C ASN A 625 1.02 6.00 15.19
N CYS A 626 0.91 7.08 14.40
CA CYS A 626 2.03 7.97 14.08
C CYS A 626 2.62 8.65 15.33
N VAL A 627 1.76 9.06 16.28
CA VAL A 627 2.22 9.60 17.57
C VAL A 627 3.01 8.56 18.35
N CYS A 628 2.56 7.30 18.38
CA CYS A 628 3.32 6.23 19.03
C CYS A 628 4.66 5.98 18.33
N PHE A 629 4.68 5.89 17.01
CA PHE A 629 5.92 5.71 16.24
C PHE A 629 6.93 6.81 16.54
N HIS A 630 6.51 8.07 16.53
CA HIS A 630 7.35 9.20 16.90
C HIS A 630 7.87 9.14 18.35
N LYS A 631 7.08 8.62 19.31
CA LYS A 631 7.56 8.36 20.68
C LYS A 631 8.60 7.24 20.71
N TRP A 632 8.38 6.16 19.96
CA TRP A 632 9.29 5.03 19.86
C TRP A 632 10.64 5.45 19.29
N VAL A 633 10.67 6.21 18.19
CA VAL A 633 11.93 6.70 17.59
C VAL A 633 12.72 7.55 18.59
N LYS A 634 12.06 8.49 19.28
CA LYS A 634 12.71 9.30 20.32
C LYS A 634 13.30 8.47 21.46
N GLN A 635 12.69 7.34 21.76
CA GLN A 635 13.19 6.43 22.78
C GLN A 635 14.42 5.65 22.27
N LYS A 636 14.42 5.21 21.01
CA LYS A 636 15.59 4.58 20.36
C LYS A 636 16.79 5.52 20.25
N GLU A 637 16.57 6.82 19.97
CA GLU A 637 17.63 7.83 20.04
C GLU A 637 18.29 7.93 21.43
N LYS A 638 17.51 7.78 22.51
CA LYS A 638 18.02 7.81 23.89
C LYS A 638 18.79 6.53 24.23
N GLU A 639 18.25 5.38 23.84
CA GLU A 639 18.91 4.07 23.99
C GLU A 639 20.26 4.06 23.30
N TRP A 640 20.33 4.52 22.04
CA TRP A 640 21.56 4.60 21.27
C TRP A 640 22.63 5.47 21.93
N LYS A 641 22.25 6.64 22.47
CA LYS A 641 23.18 7.51 23.22
C LYS A 641 23.80 6.78 24.41
N LYS A 642 23.01 5.98 25.14
CA LYS A 642 23.50 5.19 26.27
C LYS A 642 24.37 4.01 25.86
N LEU A 643 24.05 3.34 24.76
CA LEU A 643 24.91 2.29 24.19
C LEU A 643 26.29 2.87 23.84
N LYS A 644 26.34 4.05 23.20
CA LYS A 644 27.60 4.75 22.88
C LYS A 644 28.45 5.05 24.11
N GLU A 645 27.84 5.43 25.24
CA GLU A 645 28.58 5.66 26.49
C GLU A 645 29.36 4.41 26.97
N VAL A 646 28.91 3.20 26.62
CA VAL A 646 29.56 1.93 27.02
C VAL A 646 30.82 1.63 26.22
N PHE A 647 30.80 1.84 24.89
CA PHE A 647 31.91 1.48 24.01
C PHE A 647 32.81 2.66 23.58
N GLN A 648 32.49 3.91 23.96
CA GLN A 648 33.26 5.10 23.58
C GLN A 648 34.66 5.23 24.21
N LYS A 649 35.13 4.27 25.01
CA LYS A 649 36.54 4.24 25.46
C LYS A 649 37.35 3.38 24.47
N GLU A 650 38.35 3.99 23.84
CA GLU A 650 39.38 3.45 22.91
C GLU A 650 39.38 1.92 22.69
N ASN A 651 38.58 1.45 21.75
CA ASN A 651 38.40 0.03 21.48
C ASN A 651 39.17 -0.40 20.21
N LYS A 652 40.18 -1.27 20.35
CA LYS A 652 40.98 -1.79 19.22
C LYS A 652 40.21 -2.78 18.32
N ASN A 653 39.04 -3.27 18.74
CA ASN A 653 38.23 -4.27 18.02
C ASN A 653 37.01 -3.69 17.27
N MET A 654 36.95 -2.37 17.06
CA MET A 654 35.83 -1.69 16.38
C MET A 654 35.59 -2.22 14.94
N HIS A 655 36.61 -2.74 14.26
CA HIS A 655 36.48 -3.37 12.94
C HIS A 655 35.54 -4.59 12.91
N ASN A 656 35.45 -5.38 13.98
CA ASN A 656 34.54 -6.54 14.00
C ASN A 656 33.07 -6.09 14.08
N TYR A 657 32.81 -5.03 14.84
CA TYR A 657 31.48 -4.42 14.96
C TYR A 657 31.00 -3.81 13.64
N ASP A 658 31.88 -3.10 12.93
CA ASP A 658 31.57 -2.49 11.64
C ASP A 658 31.16 -3.54 10.60
N ASN A 659 31.88 -4.66 10.54
CA ASN A 659 31.56 -5.75 9.62
C ASN A 659 30.21 -6.42 9.96
N ILE A 660 29.93 -6.65 11.26
CA ILE A 660 28.65 -7.23 11.70
C ILE A 660 27.48 -6.31 11.35
N LEU A 661 27.63 -5.00 11.57
CA LEU A 661 26.60 -4.01 11.27
C LEU A 661 26.30 -3.91 9.77
N ASN A 662 27.35 -3.76 8.95
CA ASN A 662 27.22 -3.75 7.49
C ASN A 662 26.50 -4.99 7.00
N ASN A 663 26.88 -6.17 7.50
CA ASN A 663 26.22 -7.42 7.14
C ASN A 663 24.74 -7.42 7.55
N LEU A 664 24.36 -6.96 8.74
CA LEU A 664 22.95 -6.87 9.13
C LEU A 664 22.15 -5.89 8.27
N PHE A 665 22.74 -4.79 7.82
CA PHE A 665 22.06 -3.88 6.90
C PHE A 665 21.91 -4.52 5.52
N ASP A 666 22.99 -5.04 4.93
CA ASP A 666 23.01 -5.57 3.56
C ASP A 666 22.28 -6.91 3.43
N SER A 667 22.60 -7.89 4.28
CA SER A 667 22.06 -9.26 4.21
C SER A 667 20.78 -9.47 5.02
N PHE A 668 20.26 -8.45 5.70
CA PHE A 668 18.99 -8.53 6.40
C PHE A 668 18.07 -7.35 6.08
N TYR A 669 18.38 -6.13 6.53
CA TYR A 669 17.45 -5.01 6.39
C TYR A 669 17.10 -4.68 4.92
N PHE A 670 18.10 -4.48 4.07
CA PHE A 670 17.87 -4.13 2.67
C PHE A 670 17.26 -5.27 1.86
N GLN A 671 17.67 -6.51 2.13
CA GLN A 671 17.08 -7.69 1.49
C GLN A 671 15.58 -7.82 1.85
N VAL A 672 15.24 -7.72 3.13
CA VAL A 672 13.84 -7.81 3.59
C VAL A 672 13.00 -6.67 3.03
N MET A 673 13.52 -5.43 3.06
CA MET A 673 12.82 -4.26 2.51
C MET A 673 12.62 -4.37 1.01
N TYR A 674 13.59 -4.90 0.27
CA TYR A 674 13.47 -5.16 -1.16
C TYR A 674 12.31 -6.12 -1.45
N GLU A 675 12.28 -7.27 -0.77
CA GLU A 675 11.23 -8.28 -0.96
C GLU A 675 9.83 -7.73 -0.57
N LEU A 676 9.75 -6.95 0.51
CA LEU A 676 8.51 -6.27 0.92
C LEU A 676 8.03 -5.24 -0.11
N ASN A 677 8.92 -4.42 -0.63
CA ASN A 677 8.58 -3.39 -1.62
C ASN A 677 8.11 -3.99 -2.95
N GLU A 678 8.74 -5.09 -3.39
CA GLU A 678 8.31 -5.79 -4.61
C GLU A 678 6.91 -6.42 -4.48
N GLU A 679 6.61 -7.14 -3.40
CA GLU A 679 5.29 -7.76 -3.23
C GLU A 679 4.18 -6.71 -3.04
N GLU A 680 4.51 -5.55 -2.43
CA GLU A 680 3.56 -4.46 -2.30
C GLU A 680 3.43 -3.57 -3.54
N GLY A 681 4.30 -3.74 -4.54
CA GLY A 681 4.31 -2.95 -5.78
C GLY A 681 4.65 -1.48 -5.54
N LYS A 682 5.50 -1.20 -4.55
CA LYS A 682 5.90 0.17 -4.15
C LYS A 682 7.26 0.57 -4.69
N SER A 683 7.46 1.88 -4.85
CA SER A 683 8.76 2.42 -5.26
C SER A 683 9.81 2.12 -4.19
N LYS A 684 10.97 1.59 -4.62
CA LYS A 684 12.13 1.29 -3.78
C LYS A 684 12.88 2.57 -3.34
N GLU A 685 12.44 3.74 -3.81
CA GLU A 685 13.07 5.05 -3.62
C GLU A 685 13.55 5.29 -2.19
N LEU A 686 12.71 5.04 -1.18
CA LEU A 686 13.05 5.35 0.21
C LEU A 686 14.18 4.45 0.77
N THR A 687 14.12 3.15 0.48
CA THR A 687 15.13 2.16 0.89
C THR A 687 16.43 2.35 0.10
N ASP A 688 16.31 2.65 -1.20
CA ASP A 688 17.45 2.90 -2.08
C ASP A 688 18.16 4.21 -1.73
N GLU A 689 17.43 5.24 -1.29
CA GLU A 689 18.02 6.49 -0.78
C GLU A 689 18.81 6.28 0.51
N LEU A 690 18.29 5.49 1.44
CA LEU A 690 19.03 5.12 2.65
C LEU A 690 20.31 4.38 2.30
N LYS A 691 20.21 3.41 1.39
CA LYS A 691 21.35 2.64 0.90
C LYS A 691 22.39 3.54 0.21
N LYS A 692 21.96 4.45 -0.68
CA LYS A 692 22.83 5.45 -1.33
C LYS A 692 23.51 6.37 -0.31
N LYS A 693 22.78 6.84 0.70
CA LYS A 693 23.34 7.70 1.75
C LYS A 693 24.42 6.97 2.55
N LEU A 694 24.21 5.69 2.88
CA LEU A 694 25.22 4.84 3.50
C LEU A 694 26.43 4.59 2.59
N ASP A 695 26.21 4.30 1.31
CA ASP A 695 27.31 4.06 0.37
C ASP A 695 28.14 5.33 0.13
N SER A 696 27.51 6.50 0.15
CA SER A 696 28.19 7.79 0.02
C SER A 696 29.05 8.19 1.24
N SER A 697 28.72 7.67 2.42
CA SER A 697 29.46 7.97 3.64
C SER A 697 30.65 7.05 3.88
N LYS A 698 30.66 5.85 3.29
CA LYS A 698 31.79 4.88 3.35
C LYS A 698 33.12 5.44 2.80
N GLY A 699 33.10 6.58 2.08
CA GLY A 699 34.29 7.23 1.50
C GLY A 699 34.85 8.45 2.25
N LYS A 700 34.22 8.91 3.36
CA LYS A 700 34.65 10.12 4.08
C LYS A 700 34.99 9.82 5.54
N GLU A 701 36.29 9.95 5.88
CA GLU A 701 36.95 9.87 7.19
C GLU A 701 37.22 8.49 7.80
N GLY A 702 38.47 8.30 8.25
CA GLY A 702 38.98 7.07 8.84
C GLY A 702 38.29 6.63 10.14
N ASN A 703 38.15 5.32 10.30
CA ASN A 703 37.82 4.58 11.53
C ASN A 703 36.50 4.93 12.29
N LYS A 704 35.51 5.58 11.67
CA LYS A 704 34.19 5.86 12.31
C LYS A 704 32.95 5.36 11.55
N SER A 705 33.11 4.37 10.67
CA SER A 705 32.07 3.96 9.70
C SER A 705 30.75 3.48 10.30
N SER A 706 30.75 2.66 11.37
CA SER A 706 29.52 2.01 11.88
C SER A 706 28.59 2.89 12.72
N GLN A 707 29.13 3.84 13.47
CA GLN A 707 28.32 4.76 14.28
C GLN A 707 27.41 5.61 13.38
N TYR A 708 27.86 5.88 12.16
CA TYR A 708 27.15 6.66 11.17
C TYR A 708 25.90 5.95 10.63
N GLU A 709 25.91 4.62 10.49
CA GLU A 709 24.82 3.89 9.84
C GLU A 709 23.54 3.86 10.71
N ILE A 710 23.69 3.57 12.00
CA ILE A 710 22.59 3.62 12.97
C ILE A 710 22.08 5.05 13.14
N GLU A 711 22.96 6.05 13.16
CA GLU A 711 22.57 7.45 13.25
C GLU A 711 21.75 7.90 12.03
N LEU A 712 22.18 7.51 10.83
CA LEU A 712 21.46 7.78 9.60
C LEU A 712 20.07 7.11 9.57
N LEU A 713 19.97 5.85 9.99
CA LEU A 713 18.69 5.15 10.12
C LEU A 713 17.77 5.85 11.13
N LEU A 714 18.27 6.23 12.31
CA LEU A 714 17.47 6.91 13.33
C LEU A 714 17.00 8.30 12.87
N ASP A 715 17.86 9.05 12.18
CA ASP A 715 17.49 10.35 11.60
C ASP A 715 16.39 10.19 10.54
N HIS A 716 16.51 9.18 9.69
CA HIS A 716 15.48 8.84 8.72
C HIS A 716 14.15 8.48 9.39
N LEU A 717 14.15 7.54 10.35
CA LEU A 717 12.95 7.13 11.06
C LEU A 717 12.27 8.31 11.78
N LYS A 718 13.08 9.23 12.32
CA LYS A 718 12.59 10.43 13.00
C LYS A 718 11.90 11.39 12.05
N GLU A 719 12.45 11.57 10.85
CA GLU A 719 11.83 12.32 9.79
C GLU A 719 10.49 11.69 9.38
N THR A 720 10.51 10.40 9.01
CA THR A 720 9.31 9.64 8.62
C THR A 720 8.23 9.69 9.70
N ALA A 721 8.60 9.52 10.97
CA ALA A 721 7.66 9.61 12.09
C ALA A 721 7.10 11.03 12.29
N THR A 722 7.91 12.05 12.05
CA THR A 722 7.46 13.46 12.10
C THR A 722 6.48 13.75 10.99
N ILE A 723 6.76 13.31 9.76
CA ILE A 723 5.86 13.45 8.61
C ILE A 723 4.54 12.72 8.85
N CYS A 724 4.60 11.46 9.28
CA CYS A 724 3.43 10.66 9.65
C CYS A 724 2.56 11.42 10.65
N LYS A 725 3.15 11.89 11.76
CA LYS A 725 2.44 12.63 12.80
C LYS A 725 1.84 13.92 12.25
N ASP A 726 2.63 14.75 11.57
CA ASP A 726 2.19 16.04 11.02
C ASP A 726 1.06 15.88 10.01
N ASN A 727 1.13 14.87 9.14
CA ASN A 727 0.11 14.53 8.16
C ASN A 727 -1.22 14.12 8.79
N ASN A 728 -1.19 13.64 10.03
CA ASN A 728 -2.35 13.09 10.75
C ASN A 728 -2.71 13.90 12.03
N THR A 729 -2.22 15.14 12.20
CA THR A 729 -2.45 15.95 13.43
C THR A 729 -3.87 16.52 13.57
N ASN A 730 -4.45 16.33 14.77
CA ASN A 730 -5.76 16.88 15.21
C ASN A 730 -5.72 18.31 15.79
N GLU A 731 -4.79 19.18 15.37
CA GLU A 731 -4.81 20.60 15.79
C GLU A 731 -5.94 21.37 15.06
N ALA A 732 -7.19 20.94 15.23
CA ALA A 732 -8.36 21.74 14.95
C ALA A 732 -8.63 22.61 16.18
N CYS A 733 -8.95 23.88 15.95
CA CYS A 733 -9.79 24.61 16.88
C CYS A 733 -11.06 23.78 17.18
N VAL A 734 -11.63 23.98 18.37
CA VAL A 734 -12.81 23.28 18.92
C VAL A 734 -13.80 22.87 17.82
N SER A 735 -14.12 21.58 17.76
CA SER A 735 -14.99 20.91 16.77
C SER A 735 -16.48 21.30 16.87
N SER A 736 -16.80 22.50 17.35
CA SER A 736 -18.17 22.89 17.70
C SER A 736 -18.75 23.99 16.82
N GLN A 737 -18.30 24.17 15.58
CA GLN A 737 -18.98 25.06 14.64
C GLN A 737 -19.51 24.29 13.44
N ASN A 738 -20.81 24.46 13.20
CA ASN A 738 -21.52 23.93 12.05
C ASN A 738 -20.84 24.41 10.76
N ALA A 739 -20.64 23.51 9.82
CA ALA A 739 -20.08 23.86 8.52
C ALA A 739 -20.99 24.88 7.80
N THR A 740 -20.42 25.99 7.39
CA THR A 740 -21.08 26.97 6.52
C THR A 740 -20.71 26.71 5.06
N THR A 741 -21.67 26.96 4.15
CA THR A 741 -21.50 26.84 2.70
C THR A 741 -20.36 27.72 2.20
N ASN A 742 -19.49 27.19 1.33
CA ASN A 742 -18.42 27.99 0.72
C ASN A 742 -19.08 29.04 -0.21
N PRO A 743 -18.98 30.35 0.08
CA PRO A 743 -19.63 31.38 -0.71
C PRO A 743 -19.08 31.50 -2.14
N CYS A 744 -17.92 30.89 -2.42
CA CYS A 744 -17.26 30.93 -3.73
C CYS A 744 -17.39 29.61 -4.53
N GLY A 745 -18.12 28.61 -4.01
CA GLY A 745 -18.31 27.32 -4.68
C GLY A 745 -19.66 27.26 -5.43
N ASP A 746 -19.64 26.80 -6.67
CA ASP A 746 -20.86 26.56 -7.44
C ASP A 746 -21.75 25.51 -6.75
N LYS A 747 -23.08 25.70 -6.78
CA LYS A 747 -24.06 25.02 -5.90
C LYS A 747 -24.27 23.51 -6.16
N ARG A 748 -23.27 22.75 -6.62
CA ARG A 748 -23.37 21.29 -6.79
C ARG A 748 -22.09 20.57 -6.38
N GLY A 749 -22.16 19.91 -5.22
CA GLY A 749 -21.44 18.65 -4.97
C GLY A 749 -19.95 18.67 -4.61
N ALA A 750 -19.26 19.81 -4.54
CA ALA A 750 -17.85 19.81 -4.15
C ALA A 750 -17.68 19.61 -2.62
N LYS A 751 -16.96 18.57 -2.20
CA LYS A 751 -16.58 18.35 -0.77
C LYS A 751 -15.80 19.57 -0.24
N HIS A 752 -16.20 20.07 0.93
CA HIS A 752 -15.49 21.16 1.62
C HIS A 752 -14.04 20.77 1.94
N ARG A 753 -13.07 21.62 1.58
CA ARG A 753 -11.67 21.50 2.00
C ARG A 753 -11.27 22.71 2.83
N THR A 754 -10.66 22.48 3.98
CA THR A 754 -10.12 23.56 4.83
C THR A 754 -8.83 24.11 4.22
N VAL A 755 -8.53 25.39 4.48
CA VAL A 755 -7.23 26.00 4.09
C VAL A 755 -6.04 25.20 4.66
N LYS A 756 -6.19 24.59 5.84
CA LYS A 756 -5.18 23.70 6.44
C LYS A 756 -4.91 22.46 5.59
N GLN A 757 -5.95 21.81 5.05
CA GLN A 757 -5.79 20.64 4.17
C GLN A 757 -5.05 21.00 2.88
N ILE A 758 -5.31 22.19 2.33
CA ILE A 758 -4.59 22.71 1.15
C ILE A 758 -3.12 23.00 1.51
N ALA A 759 -2.86 23.67 2.63
CA ALA A 759 -1.50 23.94 3.10
C ALA A 759 -0.71 22.64 3.38
N GLN A 760 -1.34 21.62 3.96
CA GLN A 760 -0.74 20.30 4.17
C GLN A 760 -0.40 19.61 2.83
N TYR A 761 -1.27 19.72 1.82
CA TYR A 761 -0.99 19.21 0.48
C TYR A 761 0.25 19.87 -0.15
N TYR A 762 0.37 21.20 -0.10
CA TYR A 762 1.54 21.89 -0.63
C TYR A 762 2.82 21.63 0.18
N LYS A 763 2.71 21.47 1.50
CA LYS A 763 3.84 21.02 2.36
C LYS A 763 4.36 19.65 1.90
N ARG A 764 3.47 18.71 1.53
CA ARG A 764 3.85 17.38 1.02
C ARG A 764 4.54 17.48 -0.34
N LYS A 765 3.98 18.26 -1.28
CA LYS A 765 4.61 18.50 -2.59
C LYS A 765 6.02 19.08 -2.46
N ALA A 766 6.19 20.06 -1.59
CA ALA A 766 7.49 20.67 -1.32
C ALA A 766 8.48 19.66 -0.71
N HIS A 767 8.01 18.73 0.13
CA HIS A 767 8.85 17.68 0.68
C HIS A 767 9.29 16.66 -0.38
N VAL A 768 8.40 16.22 -1.27
CA VAL A 768 8.76 15.32 -2.40
C VAL A 768 9.81 15.99 -3.29
N GLN A 769 9.59 17.26 -3.67
CA GLN A 769 10.55 18.02 -4.47
C GLN A 769 11.92 18.22 -3.78
N LEU A 770 11.94 18.30 -2.45
CA LEU A 770 13.16 18.42 -1.66
C LEU A 770 13.98 17.12 -1.71
N GLU A 771 13.33 15.97 -1.61
CA GLU A 771 14.02 14.67 -1.67
C GLU A 771 14.54 14.36 -3.07
N GLU A 772 13.83 14.75 -4.14
CA GLU A 772 14.30 14.63 -5.54
C GLU A 772 15.64 15.36 -5.82
N ARG A 773 15.93 16.44 -5.07
CA ARG A 773 17.05 17.37 -5.35
C ARG A 773 18.22 17.29 -4.37
N GLY A 774 18.28 16.26 -3.54
CA GLY A 774 19.40 16.01 -2.64
C GLY A 774 19.04 15.83 -1.16
N GLY A 775 17.76 15.85 -0.81
CA GLY A 775 17.28 15.45 0.51
C GLY A 775 17.48 16.47 1.64
N ARG A 776 16.55 16.46 2.60
CA ARG A 776 16.51 17.46 3.69
C ARG A 776 17.75 17.50 4.58
N SER A 777 18.43 16.37 4.76
CA SER A 777 19.64 16.28 5.62
C SER A 777 20.75 17.23 5.16
N ASN A 778 20.86 17.46 3.85
CA ASN A 778 21.89 18.32 3.26
C ASN A 778 21.58 19.81 3.50
N LEU A 779 20.30 20.19 3.52
CA LEU A 779 19.87 21.57 3.78
C LEU A 779 19.59 21.85 5.27
N LYS A 780 19.70 20.86 6.15
CA LYS A 780 19.46 21.04 7.59
C LYS A 780 20.66 21.68 8.28
N GLY A 781 20.59 22.99 8.54
CA GLY A 781 21.62 23.70 9.30
C GLY A 781 21.63 23.40 10.80
N ASP A 782 22.79 23.56 11.43
CA ASP A 782 23.01 23.61 12.88
C ASP A 782 23.71 24.92 13.25
N ALA A 783 22.93 25.92 13.69
CA ALA A 783 23.45 27.24 14.03
C ALA A 783 24.53 27.23 15.12
N THR A 784 24.64 26.20 15.95
CA THR A 784 25.71 26.11 16.96
C THR A 784 27.08 25.78 16.37
N LYS A 785 27.11 25.29 15.14
CA LYS A 785 28.31 25.01 14.35
C LYS A 785 28.62 26.11 13.32
N GLY A 786 27.75 27.10 13.20
CA GLY A 786 27.94 28.26 12.34
C GLY A 786 29.10 29.16 12.79
N LYS A 787 29.66 29.90 11.84
CA LYS A 787 30.69 30.90 12.01
C LYS A 787 30.07 32.30 11.92
N TYR A 788 30.34 33.14 12.91
CA TYR A 788 29.78 34.48 12.99
C TYR A 788 30.88 35.52 13.19
N MET A 789 31.09 36.39 12.20
CA MET A 789 32.17 37.36 12.20
C MET A 789 31.65 38.76 12.57
N SER A 790 31.75 39.13 13.85
CA SER A 790 31.32 40.46 14.32
C SER A 790 32.53 41.36 14.56
N ARG A 791 32.58 42.50 13.86
CA ARG A 791 33.70 43.46 13.92
C ARG A 791 35.07 42.80 13.66
N GLY A 792 35.10 41.81 12.76
CA GLY A 792 36.32 41.05 12.44
C GLY A 792 36.72 39.98 13.46
N ILE A 793 35.91 39.73 14.49
CA ILE A 793 36.17 38.72 15.52
C ILE A 793 35.10 37.63 15.47
N GLU A 794 35.53 36.37 15.42
CA GLU A 794 34.61 35.22 15.47
C GLU A 794 33.88 35.14 16.82
N LYS A 795 32.56 34.90 16.79
CA LYS A 795 31.71 34.70 17.97
C LYS A 795 31.11 33.30 17.95
N ARG A 796 31.35 32.54 19.02
CA ARG A 796 30.86 31.17 19.16
C ARG A 796 29.46 31.12 19.76
N LEU A 797 28.56 30.36 19.12
CA LEU A 797 27.21 30.13 19.61
C LEU A 797 27.07 28.75 20.27
N ASP A 798 27.15 28.67 21.60
CA ASP A 798 27.04 27.37 22.30
C ASP A 798 25.61 26.82 22.37
N LYS A 799 24.61 27.70 22.38
CA LYS A 799 23.18 27.35 22.49
C LYS A 799 22.35 28.35 21.72
N ILE A 800 21.41 27.87 20.90
CA ILE A 800 20.53 28.70 20.05
C ILE A 800 19.86 29.85 20.84
N CYS A 801 19.34 29.59 22.04
CA CYS A 801 18.66 30.64 22.83
C CYS A 801 19.58 31.80 23.26
N LYS A 802 20.91 31.61 23.25
CA LYS A 802 21.91 32.62 23.60
C LYS A 802 22.32 33.52 22.43
N ILE A 803 21.77 33.33 21.23
CA ILE A 803 22.12 34.12 20.05
C ILE A 803 21.91 35.63 20.30
N THR A 804 22.86 36.46 19.90
CA THR A 804 22.85 37.93 20.08
C THR A 804 23.18 38.61 18.76
N LYS A 805 23.08 39.94 18.70
CA LYS A 805 23.52 40.74 17.54
C LYS A 805 24.97 40.49 17.09
N ASP A 806 25.82 39.96 17.98
CA ASP A 806 27.21 39.63 17.66
C ASP A 806 27.34 38.30 16.88
N HIS A 807 26.24 37.55 16.76
CA HIS A 807 26.15 36.32 15.97
C HIS A 807 25.49 36.64 14.61
N SER A 808 26.02 37.65 13.92
CA SER A 808 25.51 38.17 12.66
C SER A 808 26.67 38.32 11.68
N ASN A 809 26.48 37.89 10.44
CA ASN A 809 27.44 38.06 9.35
C ASN A 809 27.08 39.24 8.42
N ALA A 810 26.24 40.13 8.92
CA ALA A 810 25.94 41.40 8.25
C ALA A 810 27.12 42.38 8.33
N THR A 811 27.28 43.21 7.30
CA THR A 811 28.32 44.25 7.29
C THR A 811 28.09 45.27 8.42
N TYR A 812 29.06 45.34 9.33
CA TYR A 812 28.94 46.00 10.64
C TYR A 812 28.70 47.53 10.59
N ASN A 813 29.19 48.22 9.55
CA ASN A 813 29.05 49.68 9.42
C ASN A 813 27.71 50.13 8.81
N VAL A 814 26.88 49.19 8.35
CA VAL A 814 25.61 49.48 7.67
C VAL A 814 24.39 48.81 8.31
N SER A 815 24.58 47.76 9.11
CA SER A 815 23.50 47.13 9.88
C SER A 815 23.69 47.33 11.37
N GLU A 816 22.73 48.02 12.00
CA GLU A 816 22.66 48.18 13.47
C GLU A 816 22.04 46.93 14.17
N GLY A 817 21.92 45.82 13.46
CA GLY A 817 21.24 44.60 13.88
C GLY A 817 19.90 44.38 13.16
N PRO A 818 19.17 43.29 13.44
CA PRO A 818 18.03 42.87 12.61
C PRO A 818 16.90 43.89 12.45
N CYS A 819 16.62 44.70 13.49
CA CYS A 819 15.60 45.75 13.45
C CYS A 819 16.19 47.15 13.16
N GLY A 820 17.48 47.25 12.81
CA GLY A 820 18.14 48.54 12.54
C GLY A 820 17.46 49.28 11.39
N GLY A 821 17.05 50.53 11.64
CA GLY A 821 16.32 51.35 10.66
C GLY A 821 14.87 50.93 10.40
N LYS A 822 14.32 49.95 11.14
CA LYS A 822 12.94 49.49 10.99
C LYS A 822 12.01 50.21 11.98
N ASP A 823 10.87 50.67 11.47
CA ASP A 823 9.81 51.34 12.26
C ASP A 823 10.25 52.57 13.07
N ASN A 824 11.18 53.38 12.55
CA ASN A 824 11.73 54.55 13.26
C ASN A 824 10.66 55.56 13.74
N LYS A 825 9.49 55.57 13.09
CA LYS A 825 8.36 56.47 13.39
C LYS A 825 7.32 55.85 14.35
N GLU A 826 7.54 54.63 14.82
CA GLU A 826 6.63 53.85 15.68
C GLU A 826 5.23 53.58 15.10
N GLU A 827 5.16 53.21 13.83
CA GLU A 827 3.94 53.13 13.02
C GLU A 827 3.41 51.71 12.78
N MET A 828 4.21 50.68 13.06
CA MET A 828 3.90 49.26 12.76
C MET A 828 2.52 48.75 13.24
N PHE A 829 1.93 49.33 14.29
CA PHE A 829 0.61 48.96 14.82
C PHE A 829 -0.37 50.14 14.94
N GLN A 830 -0.10 51.26 14.26
CA GLN A 830 -1.03 52.38 14.24
C GLN A 830 -2.20 52.07 13.30
N VAL A 831 -3.41 51.95 13.86
CA VAL A 831 -4.63 51.58 13.13
C VAL A 831 -4.97 52.60 12.02
N GLU A 832 -4.59 53.86 12.19
CA GLU A 832 -4.76 54.95 11.22
C GLU A 832 -3.95 54.74 9.92
N LYS A 833 -2.91 53.91 9.94
CA LYS A 833 -2.10 53.57 8.77
C LYS A 833 -2.55 52.26 8.13
N ALA A 834 -3.82 52.20 7.71
CA ALA A 834 -4.48 51.04 7.13
C ALA A 834 -3.61 50.17 6.20
N TRP A 835 -4.00 48.92 6.00
CA TRP A 835 -3.37 48.02 5.03
C TRP A 835 -3.23 48.74 3.69
N LYS A 836 -2.04 48.67 3.09
CA LYS A 836 -1.77 49.37 1.83
C LYS A 836 -1.94 48.41 0.65
N PRO A 837 -2.64 48.81 -0.41
CA PRO A 837 -2.74 48.00 -1.63
C PRO A 837 -1.37 47.95 -2.33
N GLY A 838 -1.10 46.85 -3.03
CA GLY A 838 0.19 46.61 -3.69
C GLY A 838 0.60 47.69 -4.69
N SER A 839 -0.38 48.40 -5.24
CA SER A 839 -0.19 49.59 -6.07
C SER A 839 0.58 50.73 -5.39
N GLU A 840 0.46 50.89 -4.06
CA GLU A 840 1.10 51.97 -3.29
C GLU A 840 2.46 51.59 -2.71
N ILE A 841 2.78 50.30 -2.68
CA ILE A 841 3.93 49.77 -1.94
C ILE A 841 4.82 48.88 -2.79
N GLN A 842 4.82 49.01 -4.11
CA GLN A 842 5.77 48.31 -4.99
C GLN A 842 5.67 46.78 -4.85
N MET A 843 4.47 46.25 -5.05
CA MET A 843 4.23 44.81 -5.25
C MET A 843 3.96 44.50 -6.72
N SER A 844 4.26 43.28 -7.17
CA SER A 844 3.84 42.80 -8.49
C SER A 844 2.33 42.68 -8.62
N ASP A 845 1.69 42.09 -7.61
CA ASP A 845 0.25 42.03 -7.45
C ASP A 845 -0.26 43.36 -6.86
N LYS A 846 -1.03 44.10 -7.67
CA LYS A 846 -1.56 45.41 -7.30
C LYS A 846 -2.80 45.35 -6.40
N ASP A 847 -3.49 44.21 -6.40
CA ASP A 847 -4.79 44.03 -5.73
C ASP A 847 -4.63 43.44 -4.32
N THR A 848 -3.49 42.81 -4.04
CA THR A 848 -3.16 42.31 -2.70
C THR A 848 -2.78 43.46 -1.75
N TYR A 849 -3.15 43.32 -0.48
CA TYR A 849 -2.88 44.29 0.57
C TYR A 849 -1.76 43.82 1.52
N MET A 850 -0.88 44.73 1.92
CA MET A 850 0.21 44.45 2.85
C MET A 850 -0.08 45.00 4.26
N PRO A 851 0.06 44.17 5.31
CA PRO A 851 -0.08 44.64 6.67
C PRO A 851 1.09 45.54 7.09
N PRO A 852 0.85 46.60 7.88
CA PRO A 852 1.91 47.45 8.44
C PRO A 852 3.01 46.68 9.17
N ARG A 853 2.69 45.53 9.78
CA ARG A 853 3.65 44.61 10.39
C ARG A 853 4.75 44.15 9.42
N ARG A 854 4.37 43.70 8.22
CA ARG A 854 5.34 43.21 7.22
C ARG A 854 6.19 44.35 6.63
N GLN A 855 5.66 45.58 6.58
CA GLN A 855 6.36 46.76 6.09
C GLN A 855 7.58 47.14 6.95
N HIS A 856 7.63 46.68 8.20
CA HIS A 856 8.67 47.04 9.17
C HIS A 856 9.39 45.82 9.76
N PHE A 857 9.43 44.71 9.02
CA PHE A 857 9.99 43.45 9.46
C PHE A 857 11.48 43.54 9.81
N CYS A 858 11.91 42.88 10.89
CA CYS A 858 13.30 42.87 11.36
C CYS A 858 14.23 41.95 10.54
N THR A 859 14.49 42.32 9.29
CA THR A 859 15.38 41.60 8.35
C THR A 859 16.68 42.33 8.04
N SER A 860 16.96 43.48 8.65
CA SER A 860 18.11 44.35 8.29
C SER A 860 19.44 43.59 8.21
N ASN A 861 19.70 42.65 9.12
CA ASN A 861 20.91 41.83 9.06
C ASN A 861 20.99 40.97 7.78
N LEU A 862 19.85 40.48 7.27
CA LEU A 862 19.76 39.72 6.02
C LEU A 862 19.96 40.61 4.78
N GLU A 863 19.46 41.84 4.80
CA GLU A 863 19.58 42.82 3.69
C GLU A 863 21.04 43.27 3.48
N PHE A 864 21.83 43.18 4.54
CA PHE A 864 23.23 43.57 4.58
C PHE A 864 24.18 42.39 4.84
N LEU A 865 23.75 41.14 4.54
CA LEU A 865 24.64 39.97 4.62
C LEU A 865 25.89 40.18 3.76
N ASP A 866 27.05 39.92 4.35
CA ASP A 866 28.32 39.99 3.64
C ASP A 866 28.64 38.67 2.93
N THR A 867 27.94 38.45 1.82
CA THR A 867 28.07 37.26 0.97
C THR A 867 29.45 37.09 0.35
N ASP A 868 30.24 38.16 0.30
CA ASP A 868 31.52 38.18 -0.39
C ASP A 868 32.67 37.94 0.60
N TYR A 869 32.36 37.76 1.89
CA TYR A 869 33.29 37.54 2.99
C TYR A 869 33.00 36.24 3.77
N ILE A 870 33.88 35.90 4.71
CA ILE A 870 33.71 34.74 5.61
C ILE A 870 32.38 34.87 6.39
N PRO A 871 31.56 33.81 6.48
CA PRO A 871 31.81 32.44 6.00
C PRO A 871 31.34 32.13 4.57
N PHE A 872 30.67 33.04 3.87
CA PHE A 872 29.94 32.77 2.64
C PHE A 872 30.79 32.54 1.38
N SER A 873 32.04 33.03 1.33
CA SER A 873 32.90 32.92 0.15
C SER A 873 34.15 32.03 0.33
N TYR A 874 34.42 31.53 1.54
CA TYR A 874 35.69 30.85 1.87
C TYR A 874 35.56 29.54 2.67
N TYR A 875 34.33 29.09 2.96
CA TYR A 875 34.09 27.86 3.74
C TYR A 875 33.24 26.87 2.94
N ASP A 876 33.19 25.62 3.42
CA ASP A 876 32.34 24.59 2.82
C ASP A 876 30.84 24.90 2.97
N ASP A 877 30.04 24.28 2.10
CA ASP A 877 28.59 24.43 2.03
C ASP A 877 27.89 24.19 3.37
N LYS A 878 28.46 23.32 4.22
CA LYS A 878 27.86 22.97 5.50
C LYS A 878 28.03 24.10 6.50
N VAL A 879 29.22 24.68 6.59
CA VAL A 879 29.50 25.85 7.44
C VAL A 879 28.70 27.05 6.95
N ILE A 880 28.57 27.24 5.63
CA ILE A 880 27.72 28.28 5.05
C ILE A 880 26.27 28.11 5.50
N ASN A 881 25.69 26.92 5.33
CA ASN A 881 24.32 26.63 5.74
C ASN A 881 24.09 26.78 7.25
N ASP A 882 25.01 26.27 8.07
CA ASP A 882 24.96 26.37 9.52
C ASP A 882 25.02 27.84 9.99
N SER A 883 25.86 28.67 9.35
CA SER A 883 26.00 30.10 9.64
C SER A 883 24.79 30.90 9.18
N PHE A 884 24.32 30.65 7.96
CA PHE A 884 23.12 31.27 7.40
C PHE A 884 21.88 31.03 8.27
N LEU A 885 21.70 29.79 8.75
CA LEU A 885 20.60 29.49 9.68
C LEU A 885 20.67 30.35 10.94
N GLY A 886 21.87 30.62 11.46
CA GLY A 886 22.06 31.53 12.59
C GLY A 886 21.60 32.95 12.29
N ASP A 887 21.97 33.52 11.14
CA ASP A 887 21.54 34.86 10.71
C ASP A 887 20.00 34.95 10.59
N VAL A 888 19.35 33.92 10.05
CA VAL A 888 17.88 33.83 9.96
C VAL A 888 17.24 33.70 11.34
N LEU A 889 17.79 32.87 12.22
CA LEU A 889 17.31 32.71 13.61
C LEU A 889 17.46 34.01 14.40
N LEU A 890 18.50 34.79 14.13
CA LEU A 890 18.71 36.09 14.72
C LEU A 890 17.59 37.06 14.32
N SER A 891 17.24 37.15 13.04
CA SER A 891 16.10 37.94 12.55
C SER A 891 14.79 37.51 13.21
N ALA A 892 14.51 36.20 13.25
CA ALA A 892 13.31 35.66 13.90
C ALA A 892 13.21 36.03 15.38
N LYS A 893 14.32 35.93 16.13
CA LYS A 893 14.38 36.30 17.55
C LYS A 893 14.08 37.79 17.75
N TYR A 894 14.68 38.64 16.94
CA TYR A 894 14.53 40.09 17.08
C TYR A 894 13.16 40.57 16.64
N GLU A 895 12.57 40.00 15.58
CA GLU A 895 11.18 40.25 15.19
C GLU A 895 10.21 39.87 16.34
N ALA A 896 10.39 38.68 16.93
CA ALA A 896 9.59 38.24 18.07
C ALA A 896 9.71 39.20 19.27
N ASN A 897 10.92 39.69 19.55
CA ASN A 897 11.15 40.67 20.62
C ASN A 897 10.56 42.04 20.29
N PHE A 898 10.64 42.45 19.03
CA PHE A 898 10.11 43.71 18.53
C PHE A 898 8.59 43.76 18.70
N ILE A 899 7.90 42.71 18.23
CA ILE A 899 6.45 42.51 18.45
C ILE A 899 6.13 42.53 19.95
N LYS A 900 6.81 41.69 20.77
CA LYS A 900 6.56 41.65 22.23
C LYS A 900 6.72 43.02 22.90
N LYS A 901 7.72 43.82 22.50
CA LYS A 901 7.96 45.16 23.08
C LYS A 901 6.84 46.12 22.69
N LYS A 902 6.41 46.14 21.43
CA LYS A 902 5.33 47.01 20.96
C LYS A 902 4.00 46.71 21.65
N TYR A 903 3.68 45.43 21.83
CA TYR A 903 2.48 44.98 22.55
C TYR A 903 2.50 45.30 24.05
N LYS A 904 3.68 45.54 24.65
CA LYS A 904 3.84 45.99 26.05
C LYS A 904 3.85 47.52 26.21
N SER A 905 3.87 48.30 25.13
CA SER A 905 3.98 49.76 25.19
C SER A 905 2.65 50.44 25.56
N LYS A 906 2.70 51.60 26.23
CA LYS A 906 1.51 52.35 26.69
C LYS A 906 0.57 52.83 25.55
N LYS A 907 1.02 52.81 24.29
CA LYS A 907 0.27 53.21 23.09
C LYS A 907 -0.57 52.08 22.45
N ALA A 908 -0.47 50.85 22.92
CA ALA A 908 -1.28 49.74 22.37
C ALA A 908 -2.74 49.82 22.87
N LEU A 909 -3.70 49.92 21.95
CA LEU A 909 -5.16 49.82 22.20
C LEU A 909 -5.47 48.55 23.01
N GLU A 910 -6.52 48.56 23.85
CA GLU A 910 -6.82 47.45 24.78
C GLU A 910 -6.97 46.07 24.10
N GLY A 911 -7.50 46.03 22.87
CA GLY A 911 -7.63 44.81 22.06
C GLY A 911 -6.30 44.21 21.56
N PHE A 912 -5.18 44.91 21.72
CA PHE A 912 -3.84 44.42 21.38
C PHE A 912 -3.08 43.90 22.61
N LYS A 913 -3.69 43.82 23.81
CA LYS A 913 -3.01 43.28 25.01
C LYS A 913 -3.28 41.80 25.26
N ASP A 914 -4.15 41.17 24.45
CA ASP A 914 -4.48 39.76 24.63
C ASP A 914 -3.37 38.82 24.11
N ARG A 915 -3.15 37.72 24.85
CA ARG A 915 -2.12 36.73 24.51
C ARG A 915 -2.38 36.07 23.15
N GLY A 916 -3.64 35.97 22.71
CA GLY A 916 -4.02 35.38 21.43
C GLY A 916 -3.57 36.21 20.23
N THR A 917 -3.72 37.54 20.28
CA THR A 917 -3.28 38.45 19.22
C THR A 917 -1.76 38.47 19.09
N ILE A 918 -1.02 38.43 20.21
CA ILE A 918 0.44 38.30 20.18
C ILE A 918 0.84 37.01 19.43
N CYS A 919 0.21 35.88 19.77
CA CYS A 919 0.47 34.60 19.09
C CYS A 919 0.15 34.64 17.60
N ARG A 920 -0.97 35.28 17.19
CA ARG A 920 -1.31 35.46 15.77
C ARG A 920 -0.26 36.30 15.03
N ALA A 921 0.17 37.42 15.60
CA ALA A 921 1.22 38.26 15.02
C ALA A 921 2.54 37.49 14.86
N MET A 922 2.92 36.68 15.86
CA MET A 922 4.11 35.82 15.76
C MET A 922 3.96 34.75 14.66
N ARG A 923 2.79 34.15 14.49
CA ARG A 923 2.52 33.16 13.43
C ARG A 923 2.63 33.77 12.03
N TYR A 924 2.02 34.94 11.81
CA TYR A 924 2.15 35.64 10.53
C TYR A 924 3.58 36.07 10.26
N SER A 925 4.32 36.49 11.29
CA SER A 925 5.71 36.90 11.11
C SER A 925 6.62 35.72 10.79
N PHE A 926 6.36 34.55 11.36
CA PHE A 926 7.05 33.33 10.96
C PHE A 926 6.76 32.95 9.50
N ALA A 927 5.51 33.10 9.05
CA ALA A 927 5.14 32.84 7.66
C ALA A 927 5.84 33.80 6.70
N ASP A 928 5.80 35.10 6.98
CA ASP A 928 6.47 36.13 6.18
C ASP A 928 7.97 35.89 6.08
N LEU A 929 8.65 35.59 7.21
CA LEU A 929 10.07 35.24 7.17
C LEU A 929 10.32 34.01 6.30
N GLY A 930 9.43 33.01 6.37
CA GLY A 930 9.49 31.85 5.48
C GLY A 930 9.36 32.23 4.01
N ASP A 931 8.45 33.14 3.66
CA ASP A 931 8.26 33.61 2.28
C ASP A 931 9.46 34.44 1.78
N ILE A 932 10.06 35.26 2.64
CA ILE A 932 11.31 35.99 2.35
C ILE A 932 12.42 34.99 2.03
N ILE A 933 12.63 33.97 2.88
CA ILE A 933 13.72 32.99 2.66
C ILE A 933 13.47 32.11 1.43
N LYS A 934 12.21 31.73 1.16
CA LYS A 934 11.86 30.95 -0.04
C LYS A 934 11.92 31.77 -1.35
N GLY A 935 11.96 33.10 -1.26
CA GLY A 935 11.82 33.98 -2.41
C GLY A 935 10.39 34.03 -2.97
N THR A 936 9.38 33.75 -2.14
CA THR A 936 7.95 33.82 -2.48
C THR A 936 7.23 35.01 -1.82
N ASP A 937 7.99 35.92 -1.21
CA ASP A 937 7.46 37.15 -0.63
C ASP A 937 6.90 38.07 -1.72
N LEU A 938 5.72 38.63 -1.47
CA LEU A 938 4.99 39.43 -2.46
C LEU A 938 5.51 40.88 -2.57
N TRP A 939 6.48 41.29 -1.74
CA TRP A 939 7.05 42.64 -1.78
C TRP A 939 8.23 42.73 -2.77
N ASP A 940 8.05 42.13 -3.94
CA ASP A 940 9.09 41.79 -4.92
C ASP A 940 9.62 42.95 -5.79
N LYS A 941 8.89 44.07 -5.88
CA LYS A 941 9.36 45.28 -6.57
C LYS A 941 10.00 46.30 -5.63
N ASN A 942 10.02 46.04 -4.32
CA ASN A 942 10.70 46.92 -3.38
C ASN A 942 12.22 46.78 -3.50
N ASN A 943 12.92 47.91 -3.66
CA ASN A 943 14.38 47.92 -3.84
C ASN A 943 15.15 47.27 -2.68
N GLY A 944 14.68 47.45 -1.44
CA GLY A 944 15.27 46.83 -0.26
C GLY A 944 15.11 45.32 -0.29
N GLU A 945 13.90 44.84 -0.57
CA GLU A 945 13.62 43.41 -0.65
C GLU A 945 14.33 42.74 -1.83
N GLN A 946 14.43 43.38 -2.99
CA GLN A 946 15.25 42.88 -4.10
C GLN A 946 16.73 42.76 -3.75
N LYS A 947 17.23 43.65 -2.89
CA LYS A 947 18.60 43.56 -2.39
C LYS A 947 18.75 42.37 -1.43
N THR A 948 17.80 42.19 -0.52
CA THR A 948 17.72 41.02 0.36
C THR A 948 17.69 39.73 -0.46
N GLN A 949 16.79 39.61 -1.44
CA GLN A 949 16.67 38.43 -2.29
C GLN A 949 17.96 38.13 -3.06
N ARG A 950 18.63 39.15 -3.62
CA ARG A 950 19.93 38.97 -4.29
C ARG A 950 21.01 38.45 -3.34
N LYS A 951 21.02 38.89 -2.08
CA LYS A 951 21.95 38.39 -1.06
C LYS A 951 21.64 36.96 -0.65
N LEU A 952 20.37 36.64 -0.43
CA LEU A 952 19.92 35.28 -0.14
C LEU A 952 20.28 34.33 -1.30
N GLN A 953 20.01 34.71 -2.54
CA GLN A 953 20.38 33.93 -3.73
C GLN A 953 21.88 33.63 -3.77
N ARG A 954 22.74 34.62 -3.50
CA ARG A 954 24.20 34.42 -3.42
C ARG A 954 24.65 33.53 -2.26
N SER A 955 23.89 33.43 -1.17
CA SER A 955 24.21 32.52 -0.06
C SER A 955 23.81 31.07 -0.37
N PHE A 956 22.88 30.86 -1.31
CA PHE A 956 22.41 29.53 -1.73
C PHE A 956 23.05 29.01 -3.02
N TRP A 957 23.69 29.89 -3.80
CA TRP A 957 24.49 29.59 -5.01
C TRP A 957 25.95 29.47 -4.65
#